data_AF-A0A430BD72-F1
#
_entry.id   AF-A0A430BD72-F1
#
_cell.length_a   1.000
_cell.length_b   1.000
_cell.length_c   1.000
_cell.angle_alpha   90.00
_cell.angle_beta   90.00
_cell.angle_gamma   90.00
#
_symmetry.space_group_name_H-M   'P 1'
#
loop_
_entity.id
_entity.type
_entity.pdbx_description
1 polymer ?
#
loop_
_entity_poly.entity_id
_entity_poly.type
_entity_poly.pdbx_seq_one_letter_code
_entity_poly.pdbx_strand_id
1 'polypeptide(L)'
;MTVQTSPLPGFQLPRNVSFDMRTGQAVTLAMPIHDPGAVDAEYGAQWHLSYLGDIAKVWQDHTGKSVKVGLFDDGAQGRHWDLAANYDYSNNLNVNGWVLGGSWDGPYHGTACAGIIAAAKNGRGGMGVAYDAKLTAVAIYANWSPAYVDGPDFWLALKAAAYQYDVVNHSWGGGDVPITTVYSRSVDSYAARYAKGFAALAELGRGGLGTITVKSAGNSAVDNQGSGEDITRHTIVVGAYRQVDGVASSYSNCGPNLLVTAPSSDRASMGGTGVVTTDILGAGDDGINWWDDLNDASPNAEKSDYTNWFSGTSASAPMVSGVATLMLDANEGLGWRDVRTILAQSAMMPIAFETGPVAYKGFIAGAERTVLMNERQFAIGGVAGHVNGGGLHYSNDYGYGAVDAYSAVRMAEVWSLFGPAKTSANEAHAAVQTDIGLTAHADTSILSAGRDAQMGFVGTPVRVTFQVGDAVDLEHVDLTLRFSSMAMLDTGDHSTTRYASDMSNAQLRLIAPDGTEAFTTQPGQRQGADGVQEFTFGFAGFQGVESKGTWTLEFATYARSVTVDGKPAILSTELTVHSLTMDLYGSAPTNDDVYSYTNEFFTMAAIDGEQGRRVLSDTNGGTDWINAAAVSKDVVVSLVGGQATSFGGNKAFTIDRAALIENVVTGDGDDVLIGNRAGNRLYGMRGDDVLNGGMGDDMLFGGTGRDRFVFDARSGHDTILDWSRGDIIATVRALKGEGADGTLTVGANATLLLDGAANGNTVLLEGASGATLQALGRQDGYFYYAYVADAAADAGRVVQEAAGQPGVVAAGLVDQLVAASGGAASFDAQGTHTPANDVEAGFYLYDAMAGSMSGGVQLFA
;
A
#
# COMPACT_ATOMS: atom_id res chain seq x y z
N MET A 1 35.31 -27.46 5.72
CA MET A 1 34.31 -28.43 5.23
C MET A 1 33.43 -27.63 4.29
N THR A 2 33.47 -27.89 2.98
CA THR A 2 32.63 -27.19 2.00
C THR A 2 31.18 -27.46 2.39
N VAL A 3 30.48 -26.46 2.95
CA VAL A 3 29.02 -26.51 3.00
C VAL A 3 28.60 -26.31 1.56
N GLN A 4 28.60 -27.42 0.81
CA GLN A 4 27.61 -27.58 -0.23
C GLN A 4 26.30 -27.26 0.46
N THR A 5 25.48 -26.40 -0.13
CA THR A 5 24.04 -26.49 0.01
C THR A 5 23.66 -27.88 -0.50
N SER A 6 23.98 -28.92 0.27
CA SER A 6 23.41 -30.22 0.08
C SER A 6 21.93 -29.94 0.31
N PRO A 7 21.08 -30.15 -0.71
CA PRO A 7 19.67 -30.24 -0.43
C PRO A 7 19.50 -31.18 0.76
N LEU A 8 18.50 -30.92 1.62
CA LEU A 8 18.05 -31.88 2.63
C LEU A 8 18.25 -33.30 2.07
N PRO A 9 19.05 -34.18 2.72
CA PRO A 9 19.61 -35.36 2.08
C PRO A 9 18.57 -36.11 1.23
N GLY A 10 18.65 -35.97 -0.11
CA GLY A 10 17.70 -36.56 -1.07
C GLY A 10 16.86 -35.61 -1.93
N PHE A 11 16.87 -34.28 -1.73
CA PHE A 11 16.05 -33.37 -2.54
C PHE A 11 16.77 -32.87 -3.82
N GLN A 12 16.34 -33.25 -5.03
CA GLN A 12 16.90 -32.65 -6.26
C GLN A 12 16.10 -31.41 -6.64
N LEU A 13 16.77 -30.25 -6.70
CA LEU A 13 16.15 -28.99 -7.13
C LEU A 13 15.56 -29.15 -8.56
N PRO A 14 14.26 -28.85 -8.76
CA PRO A 14 13.64 -28.81 -10.08
C PRO A 14 14.41 -27.90 -11.05
N ARG A 15 14.48 -28.30 -12.32
CA ARG A 15 15.07 -27.47 -13.38
C ARG A 15 14.00 -26.56 -13.99
N ASN A 16 14.38 -25.32 -14.29
CA ASN A 16 13.60 -24.32 -15.03
C ASN A 16 12.30 -23.85 -14.35
N VAL A 17 12.12 -24.12 -13.07
CA VAL A 17 11.00 -23.64 -12.25
C VAL A 17 11.56 -23.14 -10.93
N SER A 18 10.99 -22.07 -10.39
CA SER A 18 11.34 -21.57 -9.07
C SER A 18 10.60 -22.34 -7.99
N PHE A 19 11.30 -22.64 -6.90
CA PHE A 19 10.74 -23.42 -5.80
C PHE A 19 11.20 -22.86 -4.46
N ASP A 20 10.34 -23.01 -3.47
CA ASP A 20 10.67 -22.73 -2.07
C ASP A 20 11.69 -23.77 -1.57
N MET A 21 12.82 -23.30 -1.04
CA MET A 21 13.92 -24.15 -0.60
C MET A 21 13.63 -24.92 0.69
N ARG A 22 12.67 -24.46 1.50
CA ARG A 22 12.24 -25.13 2.74
C ARG A 22 11.26 -26.26 2.44
N THR A 23 10.27 -26.00 1.59
CA THR A 23 9.17 -26.95 1.32
C THR A 23 9.39 -27.80 0.07
N GLY A 24 10.21 -27.30 -0.86
CA GLY A 24 10.43 -27.92 -2.17
C GLY A 24 9.29 -27.72 -3.17
N GLN A 25 8.26 -26.94 -2.82
CA GLN A 25 7.11 -26.68 -3.68
C GLN A 25 7.44 -25.62 -4.73
N ALA A 26 6.85 -25.75 -5.92
CA ALA A 26 6.96 -24.72 -6.95
C ALA A 26 6.26 -23.43 -6.48
N VAL A 27 6.89 -22.29 -6.74
CA VAL A 27 6.32 -20.97 -6.44
C VAL A 27 5.46 -20.53 -7.61
N THR A 28 4.33 -19.91 -7.30
CA THR A 28 3.38 -19.35 -8.27
C THR A 28 2.91 -17.99 -7.79
N LEU A 29 2.45 -17.16 -8.73
CA LEU A 29 1.84 -15.87 -8.43
C LEU A 29 0.64 -16.06 -7.50
N ALA A 30 0.58 -15.30 -6.40
CA ALA A 30 -0.43 -15.44 -5.35
C ALA A 30 -1.52 -14.36 -5.38
N MET A 31 -1.47 -13.45 -6.37
CA MET A 31 -2.42 -12.34 -6.52
C MET A 31 -3.21 -12.45 -7.82
N PRO A 32 -4.43 -11.88 -7.87
CA PRO A 32 -5.23 -11.87 -9.09
C PRO A 32 -4.59 -11.01 -10.18
N ILE A 33 -4.85 -11.39 -11.44
CA ILE A 33 -4.48 -10.61 -12.61
C ILE A 33 -5.77 -10.13 -13.27
N HIS A 34 -5.80 -8.85 -13.63
CA HIS A 34 -6.96 -8.20 -14.24
C HIS A 34 -6.65 -7.85 -15.69
N ASP A 35 -7.53 -8.21 -16.62
CA ASP A 35 -7.44 -7.70 -17.99
C ASP A 35 -7.98 -6.26 -17.98
N PRO A 36 -7.14 -5.24 -18.18
CA PRO A 36 -7.60 -3.87 -18.06
C PRO A 36 -8.32 -3.37 -19.33
N GLY A 37 -8.51 -4.25 -20.33
CA GLY A 37 -9.28 -4.00 -21.55
C GLY A 37 -8.50 -3.29 -22.66
N ALA A 38 -8.42 -3.92 -23.84
CA ALA A 38 -7.63 -3.41 -24.96
C ALA A 38 -8.24 -2.19 -25.66
N VAL A 39 -7.48 -1.09 -25.69
CA VAL A 39 -7.84 0.13 -26.43
C VAL A 39 -6.81 0.49 -27.51
N ASP A 40 -5.51 0.30 -27.23
CA ASP A 40 -4.39 0.71 -28.10
C ASP A 40 -3.59 -0.52 -28.61
N ALA A 41 -2.78 -0.37 -29.66
CA ALA A 41 -2.26 -1.52 -30.43
C ALA A 41 -1.20 -2.36 -29.69
N GLU A 42 -0.27 -1.72 -28.98
CA GLU A 42 0.79 -2.36 -28.17
C GLU A 42 0.30 -2.73 -26.76
N TYR A 43 -0.87 -2.22 -26.37
CA TYR A 43 -1.49 -2.48 -25.07
C TYR A 43 -1.62 -3.97 -24.76
N GLY A 44 -2.00 -4.78 -25.75
CA GLY A 44 -2.14 -6.23 -25.57
C GLY A 44 -0.85 -6.94 -25.13
N ALA A 45 0.30 -6.29 -25.28
CA ALA A 45 1.60 -6.78 -24.83
C ALA A 45 2.06 -6.14 -23.49
N GLN A 46 1.37 -5.11 -22.98
CA GLN A 46 1.64 -4.46 -21.69
C GLN A 46 1.13 -5.28 -20.51
N TRP A 47 1.66 -6.49 -20.35
CA TRP A 47 1.27 -7.44 -19.31
C TRP A 47 1.34 -6.85 -17.89
N HIS A 48 2.22 -5.88 -17.64
CA HIS A 48 2.43 -5.26 -16.34
C HIS A 48 1.21 -4.49 -15.83
N LEU A 49 0.37 -3.94 -16.71
CA LEU A 49 -0.84 -3.21 -16.31
C LEU A 49 -1.84 -4.14 -15.61
N SER A 50 -1.86 -5.42 -15.99
CA SER A 50 -2.73 -6.44 -15.41
C SER A 50 -2.38 -6.84 -13.97
N TYR A 51 -1.22 -6.39 -13.49
CA TYR A 51 -0.70 -6.68 -12.15
C TYR A 51 -0.91 -5.51 -11.18
N LEU A 52 -1.57 -4.43 -11.61
CA LEU A 52 -1.82 -3.22 -10.82
C LEU A 52 -3.26 -3.19 -10.28
N GLY A 53 -3.85 -4.35 -10.00
CA GLY A 53 -5.27 -4.49 -9.68
C GLY A 53 -6.20 -4.19 -10.87
N ASP A 54 -7.49 -4.01 -10.59
CA ASP A 54 -8.50 -3.66 -11.61
C ASP A 54 -8.41 -2.19 -12.03
N ILE A 55 -7.27 -1.80 -12.59
CA ILE A 55 -6.97 -0.42 -13.00
C ILE A 55 -7.94 0.11 -14.06
N ALA A 56 -8.63 -0.76 -14.79
CA ALA A 56 -9.68 -0.37 -15.73
C ALA A 56 -10.86 0.32 -15.04
N LYS A 57 -11.20 -0.10 -13.82
CA LYS A 57 -12.22 0.60 -13.01
C LYS A 57 -11.74 1.97 -12.55
N VAL A 58 -10.46 2.08 -12.18
CA VAL A 58 -9.86 3.37 -11.82
C VAL A 58 -9.94 4.35 -12.99
N TRP A 59 -9.58 3.91 -14.20
CA TRP A 59 -9.61 4.75 -15.41
C TRP A 59 -10.98 5.23 -15.87
N GLN A 60 -12.07 4.74 -15.29
CA GLN A 60 -13.41 5.30 -15.52
C GLN A 60 -13.57 6.64 -14.82
N ASP A 61 -12.84 6.84 -13.72
CA ASP A 61 -12.98 8.00 -12.83
C ASP A 61 -11.74 8.90 -12.87
N HIS A 62 -10.55 8.30 -12.88
CA HIS A 62 -9.26 8.98 -12.70
C HIS A 62 -8.24 8.54 -13.74
N THR A 63 -7.59 9.49 -14.38
CA THR A 63 -6.65 9.24 -15.50
C THR A 63 -5.31 9.96 -15.33
N GLY A 64 -5.15 10.70 -14.23
CA GLY A 64 -3.99 11.51 -13.88
C GLY A 64 -4.06 12.94 -14.40
N LYS A 65 -5.20 13.35 -14.97
CA LYS A 65 -5.34 14.55 -15.80
C LYS A 65 -4.99 15.87 -15.09
N SER A 66 -5.17 15.93 -13.79
CA SER A 66 -4.92 17.13 -12.98
C SER A 66 -3.48 17.26 -12.46
N VAL A 67 -2.65 16.23 -12.65
CA VAL A 67 -1.40 16.05 -11.92
C VAL A 67 -0.17 16.27 -12.80
N LYS A 68 0.84 16.95 -12.26
CA LYS A 68 2.12 17.23 -12.93
C LYS A 68 3.23 16.32 -12.42
N VAL A 69 3.86 15.61 -13.35
CA VAL A 69 4.94 14.65 -13.07
C VAL A 69 6.28 15.17 -13.59
N GLY A 70 7.26 15.28 -12.70
CA GLY A 70 8.65 15.56 -13.04
C GLY A 70 9.44 14.25 -13.18
N LEU A 71 9.91 13.93 -14.37
CA LEU A 71 10.72 12.73 -14.64
C LEU A 71 12.21 13.07 -14.59
N PHE A 72 12.89 12.72 -13.50
CA PHE A 72 14.33 12.95 -13.32
C PHE A 72 15.12 11.78 -13.90
N ASP A 73 15.66 11.96 -15.12
CA ASP A 73 16.34 10.90 -15.88
C ASP A 73 17.35 11.49 -16.91
N ASP A 74 17.76 10.71 -17.91
CA ASP A 74 18.56 11.16 -19.06
C ASP A 74 17.82 12.13 -19.99
N GLY A 75 16.52 12.28 -19.83
CA GLY A 75 15.63 13.09 -20.65
C GLY A 75 14.37 12.29 -21.00
N ALA A 76 13.53 12.79 -21.90
CA ALA A 76 12.51 11.98 -22.55
C ALA A 76 12.15 12.63 -23.88
N GLN A 77 11.97 11.84 -24.92
CA GLN A 77 11.65 12.36 -26.24
C GLN A 77 10.18 12.84 -26.28
N GLY A 78 9.94 14.09 -25.86
CA GLY A 78 8.60 14.68 -25.80
C GLY A 78 7.88 14.81 -27.14
N ARG A 79 8.59 14.61 -28.27
CA ARG A 79 8.00 14.54 -29.61
C ARG A 79 7.53 13.14 -30.01
N HIS A 80 7.80 12.13 -29.19
CA HIS A 80 7.26 10.78 -29.37
C HIS A 80 5.73 10.91 -29.47
N TRP A 81 5.13 10.35 -30.51
CA TRP A 81 3.71 10.61 -30.79
C TRP A 81 2.80 10.11 -29.68
N ASP A 82 3.24 9.10 -28.93
CA ASP A 82 2.55 8.56 -27.76
C ASP A 82 2.77 9.39 -26.47
N LEU A 83 3.71 10.34 -26.48
CA LEU A 83 4.00 11.23 -25.34
C LEU A 83 3.60 12.69 -25.60
N ALA A 84 3.52 13.10 -26.87
CA ALA A 84 3.45 14.50 -27.27
C ALA A 84 2.20 15.25 -26.74
N ALA A 85 1.09 14.55 -26.51
CA ALA A 85 -0.12 15.15 -25.93
C ALA A 85 0.02 15.46 -24.41
N ASN A 86 0.91 14.72 -23.75
CA ASN A 86 1.10 14.75 -22.31
C ASN A 86 2.38 15.48 -21.89
N TYR A 87 3.36 15.62 -22.79
CA TYR A 87 4.59 16.33 -22.51
C TYR A 87 4.37 17.84 -22.38
N ASP A 88 4.76 18.43 -21.24
CA ASP A 88 4.68 19.87 -20.98
C ASP A 88 6.06 20.55 -21.12
N TYR A 89 6.30 21.15 -22.29
CA TYR A 89 7.51 21.93 -22.59
C TYR A 89 7.60 23.25 -21.82
N SER A 90 6.48 23.76 -21.30
CA SER A 90 6.45 25.05 -20.61
C SER A 90 6.92 24.96 -19.15
N ASN A 91 6.92 23.74 -18.59
CA ASN A 91 7.21 23.50 -17.18
C ASN A 91 8.66 23.03 -16.91
N ASN A 92 9.60 23.31 -17.82
CA ASN A 92 11.01 22.95 -17.63
C ASN A 92 11.59 23.54 -16.33
N LEU A 93 12.36 22.73 -15.60
CA LEU A 93 12.97 23.14 -14.34
C LEU A 93 14.13 24.12 -14.58
N ASN A 94 14.19 25.21 -13.81
CA ASN A 94 15.27 26.20 -13.89
C ASN A 94 15.98 26.33 -12.54
N VAL A 95 17.30 26.13 -12.55
CA VAL A 95 18.15 26.25 -11.36
C VAL A 95 19.27 27.23 -11.65
N ASN A 96 19.28 28.37 -10.95
CA ASN A 96 20.33 29.40 -11.09
C ASN A 96 20.56 29.88 -12.54
N GLY A 97 19.50 29.94 -13.36
CA GLY A 97 19.58 30.34 -14.77
C GLY A 97 19.87 29.20 -15.74
N TRP A 98 20.11 27.98 -15.25
CA TRP A 98 20.26 26.78 -16.05
C TRP A 98 18.90 26.07 -16.20
N VAL A 99 18.43 25.94 -17.43
CA VAL A 99 17.18 25.23 -17.75
C VAL A 99 17.49 23.74 -17.94
N LEU A 100 17.05 22.90 -17.02
CA LEU A 100 17.24 21.44 -17.03
C LEU A 100 16.16 20.73 -17.87
N GLY A 101 15.88 21.25 -19.07
CA GLY A 101 14.91 20.62 -19.97
C GLY A 101 15.46 19.34 -20.58
N GLY A 102 14.62 18.30 -20.69
CA GLY A 102 15.04 16.94 -21.07
C GLY A 102 14.57 16.42 -22.43
N SER A 103 13.96 17.25 -23.29
CA SER A 103 13.38 16.77 -24.56
C SER A 103 14.32 16.94 -25.75
N TRP A 104 14.92 15.83 -26.21
CA TRP A 104 15.70 15.73 -27.45
C TRP A 104 15.70 14.29 -28.01
N ASP A 105 16.46 14.07 -29.08
CA ASP A 105 16.64 12.75 -29.71
C ASP A 105 17.83 12.01 -29.08
N GLY A 106 17.56 10.89 -28.40
CA GLY A 106 18.58 10.07 -27.73
C GLY A 106 18.33 9.61 -26.28
N PRO A 107 17.43 10.21 -25.46
CA PRO A 107 17.23 9.77 -24.08
C PRO A 107 16.29 8.55 -24.03
N TYR A 108 16.79 7.37 -24.35
CA TYR A 108 15.96 6.15 -24.46
C TYR A 108 15.47 5.64 -23.11
N HIS A 109 16.25 5.80 -22.04
CA HIS A 109 15.90 5.27 -20.72
C HIS A 109 14.73 6.08 -20.11
N GLY A 110 14.83 7.40 -20.10
CA GLY A 110 13.74 8.23 -19.63
C GLY A 110 12.56 8.31 -20.60
N THR A 111 12.74 8.10 -21.92
CA THR A 111 11.60 7.91 -22.83
C THR A 111 10.78 6.68 -22.46
N ALA A 112 11.44 5.55 -22.16
CA ALA A 112 10.77 4.34 -21.68
C ALA A 112 10.05 4.54 -20.33
N CYS A 113 10.68 5.25 -19.39
CA CYS A 113 10.03 5.62 -18.12
C CYS A 113 8.80 6.51 -18.34
N ALA A 114 8.90 7.49 -19.25
CA ALA A 114 7.79 8.40 -19.57
C ALA A 114 6.58 7.66 -20.15
N GLY A 115 6.80 6.66 -21.01
CA GLY A 115 5.74 5.83 -21.58
C GLY A 115 4.96 5.04 -20.52
N ILE A 116 5.67 4.49 -19.52
CA ILE A 116 5.02 3.76 -18.41
C ILE A 116 4.13 4.69 -17.59
N ILE A 117 4.57 5.93 -17.35
CA ILE A 117 3.79 6.90 -16.56
C ILE A 117 2.60 7.41 -17.38
N ALA A 118 2.85 7.95 -18.57
CA ALA A 118 1.92 8.84 -19.27
C ALA A 118 1.93 8.69 -20.80
N ALA A 119 2.19 7.50 -21.35
CA ALA A 119 1.80 7.22 -22.74
C ALA A 119 0.30 7.47 -22.92
N ALA A 120 -0.06 8.24 -23.95
CA ALA A 120 -1.39 8.79 -24.14
C ALA A 120 -2.34 7.75 -24.72
N LYS A 121 -3.55 7.63 -24.16
CA LYS A 121 -4.63 6.80 -24.74
C LYS A 121 -5.12 7.43 -26.05
N ASN A 122 -4.60 6.96 -27.18
CA ASN A 122 -4.83 7.59 -28.49
C ASN A 122 -5.24 6.61 -29.60
N GLY A 123 -5.45 5.33 -29.26
CA GLY A 123 -5.83 4.28 -30.22
C GLY A 123 -4.64 3.76 -31.04
N ARG A 124 -3.41 4.08 -30.65
CA ARG A 124 -2.15 3.60 -31.25
C ARG A 124 -1.14 3.45 -30.11
N GLY A 125 -0.18 2.54 -30.25
CA GLY A 125 0.88 2.42 -29.26
C GLY A 125 0.44 1.74 -27.96
N GLY A 126 1.10 2.10 -26.86
CA GLY A 126 0.78 1.60 -25.53
C GLY A 126 -0.13 2.56 -24.76
N MET A 127 -0.21 2.39 -23.46
CA MET A 127 -0.91 3.30 -22.56
C MET A 127 -0.15 3.39 -21.23
N GLY A 128 0.02 4.60 -20.72
CA GLY A 128 0.61 4.84 -19.41
C GLY A 128 -0.37 4.51 -18.29
N VAL A 129 0.15 4.26 -17.10
CA VAL A 129 -0.66 4.07 -15.88
C VAL A 129 -1.55 5.29 -15.64
N ALA A 130 -1.04 6.51 -15.83
CA ALA A 130 -1.73 7.78 -15.72
C ALA A 130 -1.72 8.51 -17.08
N TYR A 131 -2.46 7.97 -18.05
CA TYR A 131 -2.38 8.33 -19.46
C TYR A 131 -2.83 9.75 -19.83
N ASP A 132 -3.35 10.56 -18.91
CA ASP A 132 -3.67 11.98 -19.14
C ASP A 132 -2.78 12.94 -18.33
N ALA A 133 -1.83 12.42 -17.54
CA ALA A 133 -0.94 13.22 -16.70
C ALA A 133 -0.03 14.15 -17.50
N LYS A 134 0.32 15.31 -16.93
CA LYS A 134 1.29 16.23 -17.55
C LYS A 134 2.70 15.88 -17.12
N LEU A 135 3.53 15.50 -18.08
CA LEU A 135 4.88 15.01 -17.84
C LEU A 135 5.92 16.02 -18.35
N THR A 136 6.94 16.30 -17.54
CA THR A 136 8.12 17.07 -17.95
C THR A 136 9.37 16.30 -17.57
N ALA A 137 10.27 16.09 -18.53
CA ALA A 137 11.55 15.45 -18.25
C ALA A 137 12.58 16.46 -17.74
N VAL A 138 13.26 16.11 -16.66
CA VAL A 138 14.36 16.84 -16.04
C VAL A 138 15.65 16.08 -16.33
N ALA A 139 16.51 16.67 -17.15
CA ALA A 139 17.77 16.05 -17.55
C ALA A 139 18.84 16.16 -16.46
N ILE A 140 19.03 15.09 -15.68
CA ILE A 140 19.93 15.11 -14.53
C ILE A 140 21.38 14.74 -14.87
N TYR A 141 21.65 14.14 -16.04
CA TYR A 141 23.02 13.84 -16.48
C TYR A 141 23.67 14.98 -17.29
N ALA A 142 23.03 16.14 -17.30
CA ALA A 142 23.48 17.36 -17.96
C ALA A 142 24.72 17.98 -17.25
N ASN A 143 25.89 17.38 -17.41
CA ASN A 143 27.15 17.75 -16.73
C ASN A 143 27.64 19.19 -16.98
N TRP A 144 26.99 19.94 -17.88
CA TRP A 144 27.21 21.36 -18.13
C TRP A 144 26.53 22.27 -17.09
N SER A 145 25.57 21.75 -16.33
CA SER A 145 24.90 22.44 -15.22
C SER A 145 25.49 21.96 -13.89
N PRO A 146 25.66 22.82 -12.86
CA PRO A 146 26.04 22.37 -11.51
C PRO A 146 24.94 21.55 -10.80
N ALA A 147 23.73 21.53 -11.38
CA ALA A 147 22.55 20.84 -10.88
C ALA A 147 22.32 19.45 -11.54
N TYR A 148 23.37 18.88 -12.14
CA TYR A 148 23.40 17.46 -12.51
C TYR A 148 23.39 16.55 -11.27
N VAL A 149 23.02 15.28 -11.43
CA VAL A 149 23.07 14.27 -10.37
C VAL A 149 24.48 14.17 -9.80
N ASP A 150 24.61 14.02 -8.47
CA ASP A 150 25.85 14.17 -7.69
C ASP A 150 26.51 15.57 -7.70
N GLY A 151 25.98 16.52 -8.47
CA GLY A 151 26.41 17.91 -8.49
C GLY A 151 26.11 18.66 -7.19
N PRO A 152 26.89 19.71 -6.87
CA PRO A 152 26.71 20.48 -5.63
C PRO A 152 25.36 21.22 -5.55
N ASP A 153 24.74 21.51 -6.69
CA ASP A 153 23.45 22.21 -6.78
C ASP A 153 22.28 21.25 -7.03
N PHE A 154 22.47 19.92 -7.02
CA PHE A 154 21.38 18.98 -7.28
C PHE A 154 20.22 19.12 -6.25
N TRP A 155 20.55 19.36 -4.98
CA TRP A 155 19.54 19.63 -3.96
C TRP A 155 18.70 20.89 -4.25
N LEU A 156 19.26 21.88 -4.99
CA LEU A 156 18.50 23.04 -5.46
C LEU A 156 17.53 22.66 -6.58
N ALA A 157 17.89 21.70 -7.45
CA ALA A 157 16.98 21.17 -8.45
C ALA A 157 15.77 20.48 -7.79
N LEU A 158 16.03 19.60 -6.81
CA LEU A 158 14.97 18.96 -6.02
C LEU A 158 14.09 20.01 -5.31
N LYS A 159 14.71 21.00 -4.66
CA LYS A 159 13.97 22.09 -4.02
C LYS A 159 13.13 22.92 -5.00
N ALA A 160 13.64 23.21 -6.19
CA ALA A 160 12.91 23.96 -7.21
C ALA A 160 11.72 23.13 -7.77
N ALA A 161 11.91 21.82 -7.90
CA ALA A 161 10.87 20.90 -8.35
C ALA A 161 9.68 20.83 -7.40
N ALA A 162 9.86 21.06 -6.10
CA ALA A 162 8.77 21.14 -5.12
C ALA A 162 7.69 22.17 -5.54
N TYR A 163 8.08 23.25 -6.22
CA TYR A 163 7.14 24.29 -6.65
C TYR A 163 6.52 24.04 -8.04
N GLN A 164 6.92 22.97 -8.74
CA GLN A 164 6.54 22.72 -10.13
C GLN A 164 5.80 21.40 -10.34
N TYR A 165 6.09 20.38 -9.53
CA TYR A 165 5.60 19.03 -9.73
C TYR A 165 4.89 18.49 -8.50
N ASP A 166 3.85 17.70 -8.75
CA ASP A 166 3.07 17.02 -7.73
C ASP A 166 3.70 15.66 -7.39
N VAL A 167 4.23 14.98 -8.42
CA VAL A 167 4.96 13.71 -8.32
C VAL A 167 6.30 13.86 -9.02
N VAL A 168 7.36 13.30 -8.45
CA VAL A 168 8.67 13.18 -9.11
C VAL A 168 9.13 11.72 -9.14
N ASN A 169 9.53 11.27 -10.33
CA ASN A 169 10.06 9.93 -10.55
C ASN A 169 11.58 9.97 -10.69
N HIS A 170 12.24 9.08 -9.96
CA HIS A 170 13.70 8.89 -9.98
C HIS A 170 14.04 7.43 -10.34
N SER A 171 14.18 7.14 -11.64
CA SER A 171 14.57 5.81 -12.14
C SER A 171 16.08 5.66 -12.29
N TRP A 172 16.82 6.07 -11.28
CA TRP A 172 18.28 6.03 -11.22
C TRP A 172 18.73 5.68 -9.81
N GLY A 173 20.01 5.42 -9.62
CA GLY A 173 20.58 5.12 -8.30
C GLY A 173 21.96 4.51 -8.42
N GLY A 174 22.68 4.50 -7.29
CA GLY A 174 23.94 3.78 -7.15
C GLY A 174 23.77 2.26 -7.13
N GLY A 175 24.87 1.55 -7.36
CA GLY A 175 24.98 0.13 -7.03
C GLY A 175 25.18 -0.05 -5.52
N ASP A 176 25.88 -1.11 -5.13
CA ASP A 176 26.22 -1.38 -3.73
C ASP A 176 27.15 -0.28 -3.14
N VAL A 177 26.60 0.59 -2.28
CA VAL A 177 27.29 1.76 -1.68
C VAL A 177 27.93 1.37 -0.32
N PRO A 178 29.17 1.81 -0.01
CA PRO A 178 29.79 1.53 1.28
C PRO A 178 29.09 2.19 2.47
N ILE A 179 29.01 1.47 3.60
CA ILE A 179 28.50 1.99 4.87
C ILE A 179 29.64 2.59 5.70
N THR A 180 29.87 3.88 5.48
CA THR A 180 30.89 4.66 6.18
C THR A 180 30.39 6.08 6.44
N THR A 181 31.05 6.82 7.33
CA THR A 181 30.64 8.20 7.67
C THR A 181 30.56 9.11 6.44
N VAL A 182 31.40 8.90 5.43
CA VAL A 182 31.43 9.75 4.23
C VAL A 182 30.22 9.55 3.31
N TYR A 183 29.45 8.47 3.48
CA TYR A 183 28.18 8.21 2.81
C TYR A 183 26.98 8.31 3.77
N SER A 184 27.20 8.71 5.03
CA SER A 184 26.13 8.89 6.02
C SER A 184 25.40 10.22 5.86
N ARG A 185 24.18 10.32 6.40
CA ARG A 185 23.36 11.56 6.40
C ARG A 185 23.81 12.61 7.43
N SER A 186 24.84 12.34 8.23
CA SER A 186 25.26 13.20 9.35
C SER A 186 26.40 14.20 9.05
N VAL A 187 27.07 14.08 7.91
CA VAL A 187 28.09 15.02 7.41
C VAL A 187 27.66 15.56 6.04
N ASP A 188 28.31 16.60 5.49
CA ASP A 188 28.03 17.10 4.12
C ASP A 188 28.50 16.10 3.04
N SER A 189 27.86 14.93 3.02
CA SER A 189 28.02 13.82 2.08
C SER A 189 27.03 13.94 0.91
N TYR A 190 27.19 13.08 -0.09
CA TYR A 190 26.19 12.90 -1.15
C TYR A 190 24.82 12.51 -0.58
N ALA A 191 24.78 11.55 0.35
CA ALA A 191 23.57 11.11 1.03
C ALA A 191 22.84 12.25 1.76
N ALA A 192 23.58 13.10 2.48
CA ALA A 192 23.00 14.23 3.19
C ALA A 192 22.41 15.28 2.23
N ARG A 193 23.03 15.49 1.07
CA ARG A 193 22.51 16.40 0.03
C ARG A 193 21.24 15.87 -0.62
N TYR A 194 21.17 14.57 -0.90
CA TYR A 194 19.95 13.90 -1.36
C TYR A 194 18.83 14.00 -0.33
N ALA A 195 19.09 13.60 0.91
CA ALA A 195 18.12 13.67 2.00
C ALA A 195 17.58 15.10 2.20
N LYS A 196 18.45 16.11 2.10
CA LYS A 196 18.05 17.53 2.16
C LYS A 196 17.13 17.94 1.00
N GLY A 197 17.43 17.49 -0.22
CA GLY A 197 16.61 17.80 -1.39
C GLY A 197 15.24 17.12 -1.34
N PHE A 198 15.19 15.86 -0.94
CA PHE A 198 13.92 15.12 -0.76
C PHE A 198 13.09 15.65 0.41
N ALA A 199 13.72 16.04 1.51
CA ALA A 199 13.01 16.76 2.58
C ALA A 199 12.37 18.06 2.06
N ALA A 200 13.08 18.81 1.22
CA ALA A 200 12.51 20.03 0.63
C ALA A 200 11.31 19.76 -0.29
N LEU A 201 11.30 18.65 -1.03
CA LEU A 201 10.14 18.20 -1.82
C LEU A 201 8.94 17.90 -0.91
N ALA A 202 9.16 17.14 0.17
CA ALA A 202 8.14 16.78 1.13
C ALA A 202 7.59 17.98 1.95
N GLU A 203 8.44 18.95 2.28
CA GLU A 203 8.07 20.11 3.10
C GLU A 203 7.40 21.23 2.30
N LEU A 204 7.88 21.50 1.09
CA LEU A 204 7.49 22.70 0.32
C LEU A 204 6.49 22.39 -0.79
N GLY A 205 6.48 21.14 -1.25
CA GLY A 205 5.70 20.73 -2.39
C GLY A 205 4.21 20.93 -2.19
N ARG A 206 3.48 21.23 -3.27
CA ARG A 206 2.01 21.25 -3.27
C ARG A 206 1.41 22.10 -2.12
N GLY A 207 2.00 23.27 -1.85
CA GLY A 207 1.54 24.18 -0.80
C GLY A 207 1.77 23.68 0.63
N GLY A 208 2.69 22.73 0.83
CA GLY A 208 2.97 22.09 2.13
C GLY A 208 2.37 20.70 2.28
N LEU A 209 1.58 20.22 1.32
CA LEU A 209 1.15 18.81 1.26
C LEU A 209 2.33 17.86 0.95
N GLY A 210 3.34 18.36 0.24
CA GLY A 210 4.55 17.65 -0.15
C GLY A 210 4.45 17.00 -1.53
N THR A 211 5.49 17.19 -2.33
CA THR A 211 5.65 16.51 -3.63
C THR A 211 5.98 15.04 -3.38
N ILE A 212 5.24 14.15 -4.03
CA ILE A 212 5.43 12.70 -3.89
C ILE A 212 6.70 12.29 -4.61
N THR A 213 7.64 11.66 -3.90
CA THR A 213 8.93 11.27 -4.45
C THR A 213 9.02 9.76 -4.57
N VAL A 214 9.12 9.24 -5.79
CA VAL A 214 9.22 7.80 -6.08
C VAL A 214 10.61 7.49 -6.63
N LYS A 215 11.24 6.44 -6.12
CA LYS A 215 12.65 6.11 -6.39
C LYS A 215 12.84 4.61 -6.60
N SER A 216 13.61 4.26 -7.61
CA SER A 216 13.97 2.87 -7.88
C SER A 216 14.99 2.33 -6.87
N ALA A 217 14.78 1.12 -6.34
CA ALA A 217 15.66 0.50 -5.34
C ALA A 217 17.03 0.07 -5.89
N GLY A 218 17.18 -0.12 -7.20
CA GLY A 218 18.42 -0.52 -7.84
C GLY A 218 18.48 -2.00 -8.25
N ASN A 219 19.46 -2.32 -9.09
CA ASN A 219 19.50 -3.56 -9.89
C ASN A 219 20.75 -4.44 -9.63
N SER A 220 21.28 -4.43 -8.40
CA SER A 220 22.51 -5.15 -8.04
C SER A 220 22.27 -6.44 -7.24
N ALA A 221 21.01 -6.75 -6.90
CA ALA A 221 20.63 -7.85 -6.01
C ALA A 221 21.40 -7.83 -4.69
N VAL A 222 21.42 -6.67 -4.03
CA VAL A 222 22.05 -6.44 -2.72
C VAL A 222 21.09 -5.72 -1.77
N ASP A 223 21.43 -5.73 -0.48
CA ASP A 223 20.77 -4.91 0.53
C ASP A 223 21.12 -3.43 0.31
N ASN A 224 20.12 -2.59 0.07
CA ASN A 224 20.29 -1.23 -0.41
C ASN A 224 20.50 -0.17 0.70
N GLN A 225 20.76 -0.60 1.94
CA GLN A 225 20.95 0.33 3.07
C GLN A 225 22.13 1.30 2.90
N GLY A 226 23.09 1.01 2.03
CA GLY A 226 24.19 1.92 1.73
C GLY A 226 23.78 3.16 0.93
N SER A 227 22.66 3.11 0.21
CA SER A 227 22.22 4.17 -0.69
C SER A 227 21.46 5.23 0.11
N GLY A 228 22.14 6.34 0.41
CA GLY A 228 21.61 7.41 1.25
C GLY A 228 20.32 8.07 0.75
N GLU A 229 20.12 8.05 -0.57
CA GLU A 229 18.89 8.48 -1.25
C GLU A 229 17.71 7.54 -1.04
N ASP A 230 17.96 6.26 -0.75
CA ASP A 230 16.94 5.22 -0.64
C ASP A 230 16.57 4.91 0.81
N ILE A 231 17.32 5.41 1.79
CA ILE A 231 17.07 5.19 3.22
C ILE A 231 16.40 6.39 3.91
N THR A 232 16.11 7.47 3.19
CA THR A 232 15.36 8.60 3.75
C THR A 232 13.87 8.31 3.75
N ARG A 233 13.16 8.69 4.81
CA ARG A 233 11.69 8.54 4.87
C ARG A 233 10.91 9.30 3.79
N HIS A 234 11.51 10.31 3.16
CA HIS A 234 10.82 11.17 2.19
C HIS A 234 10.65 10.52 0.80
N THR A 235 11.22 9.33 0.58
CA THR A 235 11.14 8.61 -0.69
C THR A 235 10.26 7.37 -0.56
N ILE A 236 9.52 7.07 -1.63
CA ILE A 236 8.88 5.78 -1.87
C ILE A 236 9.87 4.95 -2.66
N VAL A 237 10.56 4.03 -1.98
CA VAL A 237 11.55 3.16 -2.63
C VAL A 237 10.88 1.89 -3.14
N VAL A 238 11.09 1.62 -4.44
CA VAL A 238 10.36 0.61 -5.20
C VAL A 238 11.30 -0.49 -5.69
N GLY A 239 11.07 -1.72 -5.22
CA GLY A 239 11.72 -2.92 -5.75
C GLY A 239 10.94 -3.54 -6.92
N ALA A 240 11.45 -4.66 -7.45
CA ALA A 240 10.90 -5.32 -8.63
C ALA A 240 10.58 -6.80 -8.40
N TYR A 241 9.46 -7.27 -8.92
CA TYR A 241 9.12 -8.69 -9.00
C TYR A 241 8.77 -9.12 -10.42
N ARG A 242 8.93 -10.41 -10.72
CA ARG A 242 8.77 -10.93 -12.08
C ARG A 242 7.37 -11.43 -12.37
N GLN A 243 6.99 -11.29 -13.64
CA GLN A 243 5.70 -11.70 -14.20
C GLN A 243 5.30 -13.15 -13.87
N VAL A 244 6.24 -14.08 -14.01
CA VAL A 244 5.91 -15.52 -14.15
C VAL A 244 5.38 -16.18 -12.88
N ASP A 245 5.80 -15.71 -11.71
CA ASP A 245 5.44 -16.33 -10.43
C ASP A 245 5.48 -15.37 -9.24
N GLY A 246 5.62 -14.06 -9.46
CA GLY A 246 5.62 -13.05 -8.39
C GLY A 246 6.89 -12.99 -7.55
N VAL A 247 7.88 -13.86 -7.80
CA VAL A 247 9.15 -13.83 -7.05
C VAL A 247 9.89 -12.53 -7.36
N ALA A 248 10.62 -11.98 -6.39
CA ALA A 248 11.46 -10.81 -6.61
C ALA A 248 12.39 -11.04 -7.82
N SER A 249 12.50 -10.04 -8.68
CA SER A 249 13.33 -10.15 -9.89
C SER A 249 14.78 -10.39 -9.49
N SER A 250 15.50 -11.24 -10.23
CA SER A 250 16.84 -11.72 -9.85
C SER A 250 17.92 -10.63 -9.67
N TYR A 251 17.62 -9.40 -10.09
CA TYR A 251 18.48 -8.22 -9.96
C TYR A 251 17.99 -7.23 -8.90
N SER A 252 16.75 -7.33 -8.40
CA SER A 252 16.16 -6.31 -7.54
C SER A 252 16.98 -6.19 -6.26
N ASN A 253 17.39 -4.97 -5.93
CA ASN A 253 17.90 -4.70 -4.59
C ASN A 253 16.78 -4.94 -3.56
N CYS A 254 17.18 -5.44 -2.39
CA CYS A 254 16.33 -5.70 -1.24
C CYS A 254 16.71 -4.76 -0.09
N GLY A 255 15.98 -4.78 1.01
CA GLY A 255 16.34 -4.08 2.25
C GLY A 255 15.12 -3.56 2.99
N PRO A 256 15.26 -3.24 4.29
CA PRO A 256 14.14 -2.79 5.11
C PRO A 256 13.71 -1.33 4.85
N ASN A 257 14.28 -0.69 3.82
CA ASN A 257 13.88 0.63 3.34
C ASN A 257 12.88 0.58 2.18
N LEU A 258 12.64 -0.60 1.58
CA LEU A 258 11.61 -0.75 0.55
C LEU A 258 10.24 -0.41 1.14
N LEU A 259 9.45 0.42 0.44
CA LEU A 259 8.05 0.66 0.80
C LEU A 259 7.13 -0.33 0.09
N VAL A 260 7.28 -0.47 -1.23
CA VAL A 260 6.46 -1.35 -2.07
C VAL A 260 7.30 -1.90 -3.23
N THR A 261 6.72 -2.80 -4.00
CA THR A 261 7.28 -3.28 -5.27
C THR A 261 6.28 -3.16 -6.41
N ALA A 262 6.78 -3.18 -7.63
CA ALA A 262 5.94 -3.21 -8.83
C ALA A 262 6.50 -4.21 -9.84
N PRO A 263 5.68 -4.71 -10.77
CA PRO A 263 6.11 -5.73 -11.73
C PRO A 263 7.21 -5.19 -12.63
N SER A 264 8.17 -6.03 -12.97
CA SER A 264 9.21 -5.74 -13.95
C SER A 264 9.70 -7.03 -14.62
N SER A 265 10.72 -6.90 -15.45
CA SER A 265 11.29 -8.02 -16.18
C SER A 265 12.09 -8.97 -15.29
N ASP A 266 12.49 -10.09 -15.88
CA ASP A 266 13.65 -10.86 -15.44
C ASP A 266 14.39 -11.40 -16.66
N ARG A 267 15.46 -12.16 -16.44
CA ARG A 267 16.22 -12.83 -17.49
C ARG A 267 15.29 -13.73 -18.32
N ALA A 268 15.40 -13.65 -19.65
CA ALA A 268 14.69 -14.54 -20.56
C ALA A 268 14.94 -16.03 -20.26
N SER A 269 16.14 -16.40 -19.80
CA SER A 269 16.46 -17.77 -19.37
C SER A 269 15.61 -18.25 -18.18
N MET A 270 15.02 -17.33 -17.41
CA MET A 270 14.15 -17.59 -16.26
C MET A 270 12.66 -17.38 -16.58
N GLY A 271 12.32 -17.20 -17.86
CA GLY A 271 10.95 -16.98 -18.34
C GLY A 271 10.46 -15.53 -18.22
N GLY A 272 11.30 -14.59 -17.78
CA GLY A 272 10.95 -13.18 -17.71
C GLY A 272 10.89 -12.53 -19.11
N THR A 273 9.97 -11.59 -19.27
CA THR A 273 9.86 -10.71 -20.46
C THR A 273 10.03 -9.26 -20.04
N GLY A 274 10.43 -8.38 -20.95
CA GLY A 274 10.54 -6.96 -20.65
C GLY A 274 9.19 -6.26 -20.53
N VAL A 275 9.22 -5.05 -19.97
CA VAL A 275 8.07 -4.16 -19.88
C VAL A 275 7.89 -3.46 -21.22
N VAL A 276 6.68 -3.53 -21.78
CA VAL A 276 6.33 -2.87 -23.03
C VAL A 276 6.08 -1.38 -22.79
N THR A 277 6.81 -0.52 -23.49
CA THR A 277 6.72 0.94 -23.36
C THR A 277 7.32 1.65 -24.59
N THR A 278 7.18 2.97 -24.65
CA THR A 278 7.74 3.81 -25.71
C THR A 278 9.26 3.70 -25.77
N ASP A 279 9.82 3.62 -26.97
CA ASP A 279 11.25 3.81 -27.26
C ASP A 279 11.43 5.13 -28.03
N ILE A 280 12.66 5.51 -28.38
CA ILE A 280 12.88 6.70 -29.21
C ILE A 280 12.38 6.48 -30.65
N LEU A 281 11.74 7.50 -31.24
CA LEU A 281 11.19 7.46 -32.59
C LEU A 281 12.24 7.13 -33.65
N GLY A 282 11.92 6.18 -34.53
CA GLY A 282 12.69 5.88 -35.74
C GLY A 282 14.06 5.23 -35.50
N ALA A 283 14.21 4.49 -34.39
CA ALA A 283 15.49 3.97 -33.91
C ALA A 283 16.33 3.27 -35.02
N GLY A 284 17.41 3.93 -35.41
CA GLY A 284 18.65 3.25 -35.82
C GLY A 284 19.36 2.66 -34.60
N ASP A 285 20.68 2.76 -34.57
CA ASP A 285 21.54 2.08 -33.58
C ASP A 285 21.44 2.59 -32.11
N ASP A 286 20.44 3.41 -31.76
CA ASP A 286 20.45 4.25 -30.55
C ASP A 286 19.27 3.99 -29.56
N GLY A 287 18.29 3.15 -29.90
CA GLY A 287 17.14 2.79 -29.04
C GLY A 287 17.33 1.50 -28.24
N ILE A 288 16.44 1.21 -27.27
CA ILE A 288 16.50 -0.03 -26.47
C ILE A 288 16.31 -1.26 -27.39
N ASN A 289 15.48 -1.15 -28.41
CA ASN A 289 15.18 -2.25 -29.34
C ASN A 289 16.30 -2.57 -30.36
N TRP A 290 17.53 -2.10 -30.14
CA TRP A 290 18.65 -2.29 -31.07
C TRP A 290 19.25 -3.71 -31.09
N TRP A 291 19.12 -4.50 -30.02
CA TRP A 291 19.94 -5.71 -29.83
C TRP A 291 19.42 -7.00 -30.52
N ASP A 292 18.13 -7.12 -30.85
CA ASP A 292 17.54 -8.40 -31.33
C ASP A 292 16.99 -8.37 -32.78
N ASP A 293 17.20 -7.27 -33.51
CA ASP A 293 16.71 -7.09 -34.89
C ASP A 293 17.53 -7.87 -35.95
N LEU A 294 18.34 -8.86 -35.53
CA LEU A 294 19.14 -9.69 -36.43
C LEU A 294 18.62 -11.14 -36.58
N ASN A 295 17.62 -11.60 -35.81
CA ASN A 295 17.20 -13.02 -35.91
C ASN A 295 15.74 -13.39 -35.61
N ASP A 296 14.81 -12.48 -35.28
CA ASP A 296 13.40 -12.88 -35.09
C ASP A 296 12.50 -12.49 -36.27
N ALA A 297 11.74 -13.47 -36.75
CA ALA A 297 10.73 -13.32 -37.79
C ALA A 297 9.42 -12.75 -37.19
N SER A 298 9.52 -11.65 -36.44
CA SER A 298 8.35 -10.88 -36.02
C SER A 298 7.71 -10.23 -37.25
N PRO A 299 6.38 -10.30 -37.43
CA PRO A 299 5.69 -9.68 -38.56
C PRO A 299 5.73 -8.13 -38.57
N ASN A 300 6.34 -7.49 -37.57
CA ASN A 300 6.60 -6.05 -37.53
C ASN A 300 8.09 -5.74 -37.77
N ALA A 301 8.61 -6.18 -38.91
CA ALA A 301 9.98 -5.88 -39.38
C ALA A 301 10.14 -4.42 -39.89
N GLU A 302 9.68 -3.45 -39.10
CA GLU A 302 10.02 -2.03 -39.22
C GLU A 302 10.39 -1.52 -37.82
N LYS A 303 11.52 -0.81 -37.72
CA LYS A 303 12.10 -0.21 -36.50
C LYS A 303 11.01 0.34 -35.57
N SER A 304 10.72 -0.38 -34.49
CA SER A 304 9.57 -0.09 -33.63
C SER A 304 9.83 1.14 -32.77
N ASP A 305 8.84 2.04 -32.69
CA ASP A 305 8.79 3.16 -31.74
C ASP A 305 8.51 2.68 -30.28
N TYR A 306 8.53 1.36 -30.06
CA TYR A 306 8.30 0.69 -28.77
C TYR A 306 9.37 -0.35 -28.49
N THR A 307 9.58 -0.61 -27.21
CA THR A 307 10.42 -1.70 -26.71
C THR A 307 9.60 -2.66 -25.86
N ASN A 308 9.94 -3.94 -25.92
CA ASN A 308 9.47 -4.99 -25.01
C ASN A 308 10.63 -5.57 -24.18
N TRP A 309 11.73 -4.82 -24.07
CA TRP A 309 12.96 -5.20 -23.36
C TRP A 309 13.26 -4.31 -22.16
N PHE A 310 12.45 -3.27 -21.90
CA PHE A 310 12.68 -2.40 -20.77
C PHE A 310 12.58 -3.17 -19.44
N SER A 311 13.45 -2.86 -18.49
CA SER A 311 13.74 -3.71 -17.35
C SER A 311 14.22 -2.93 -16.13
N GLY A 312 14.45 -3.64 -15.02
CA GLY A 312 14.99 -3.07 -13.80
C GLY A 312 13.91 -2.53 -12.87
N THR A 313 14.31 -2.14 -11.67
CA THR A 313 13.49 -1.29 -10.78
C THR A 313 13.15 0.05 -11.45
N SER A 314 13.87 0.42 -12.50
CA SER A 314 13.58 1.55 -13.39
C SER A 314 12.29 1.39 -14.19
N ALA A 315 11.76 0.18 -14.35
CA ALA A 315 10.41 -0.04 -14.88
C ALA A 315 9.35 -0.02 -13.77
N SER A 316 9.70 -0.45 -12.55
CA SER A 316 8.80 -0.48 -11.41
C SER A 316 8.49 0.90 -10.82
N ALA A 317 9.49 1.77 -10.65
CA ALA A 317 9.30 3.11 -10.07
C ALA A 317 8.37 4.02 -10.90
N PRO A 318 8.43 4.03 -12.26
CA PRO A 318 7.47 4.74 -13.10
C PRO A 318 6.03 4.22 -12.95
N MET A 319 5.83 2.92 -12.73
CA MET A 319 4.48 2.38 -12.48
C MET A 319 3.91 2.93 -11.17
N VAL A 320 4.70 2.91 -10.08
CA VAL A 320 4.29 3.48 -8.79
C VAL A 320 4.09 5.00 -8.89
N SER A 321 4.89 5.70 -9.68
CA SER A 321 4.68 7.13 -9.97
C SER A 321 3.35 7.38 -10.68
N GLY A 322 2.98 6.53 -11.63
CA GLY A 322 1.66 6.55 -12.26
C GLY A 322 0.53 6.29 -11.26
N VAL A 323 0.67 5.30 -10.37
CA VAL A 323 -0.33 5.03 -9.33
C VAL A 323 -0.47 6.22 -8.37
N ALA A 324 0.63 6.79 -7.89
CA ALA A 324 0.61 8.00 -7.06
C ALA A 324 -0.06 9.18 -7.78
N THR A 325 0.12 9.29 -9.10
CA THR A 325 -0.54 10.29 -9.94
C THR A 325 -2.05 10.07 -9.96
N LEU A 326 -2.53 8.83 -10.11
CA LEU A 326 -3.96 8.50 -10.03
C LEU A 326 -4.54 8.78 -8.64
N MET A 327 -3.79 8.50 -7.57
CA MET A 327 -4.21 8.82 -6.19
C MET A 327 -4.41 10.33 -5.98
N LEU A 328 -3.50 11.16 -6.52
CA LEU A 328 -3.63 12.61 -6.43
C LEU A 328 -4.72 13.19 -7.34
N ASP A 329 -5.01 12.54 -8.47
CA ASP A 329 -6.16 12.89 -9.33
C ASP A 329 -7.49 12.61 -8.60
N ALA A 330 -7.54 11.52 -7.83
CA ALA A 330 -8.66 11.18 -6.99
C ALA A 330 -8.81 12.08 -5.76
N ASN A 331 -7.70 12.51 -5.17
CA ASN A 331 -7.70 13.37 -3.99
C ASN A 331 -6.46 14.28 -3.95
N GLU A 332 -6.63 15.52 -4.42
CA GLU A 332 -5.57 16.54 -4.36
C GLU A 332 -5.25 17.00 -2.93
N GLY A 333 -6.07 16.64 -1.94
CA GLY A 333 -5.86 16.97 -0.53
C GLY A 333 -4.85 16.08 0.20
N LEU A 334 -4.41 14.97 -0.40
CA LEU A 334 -3.48 14.04 0.25
C LEU A 334 -2.11 14.68 0.52
N GLY A 335 -1.59 14.48 1.72
CA GLY A 335 -0.20 14.77 2.06
C GLY A 335 0.75 13.64 1.63
N TRP A 336 2.04 13.92 1.60
CA TRP A 336 3.05 12.94 1.16
C TRP A 336 3.11 11.70 2.06
N ARG A 337 2.77 11.82 3.34
CA ARG A 337 2.69 10.69 4.28
C ARG A 337 1.41 9.88 4.08
N ASP A 338 0.31 10.52 3.69
CA ASP A 338 -0.95 9.83 3.35
C ASP A 338 -0.73 8.89 2.17
N VAL A 339 -0.11 9.38 1.08
CA VAL A 339 0.17 8.56 -0.10
C VAL A 339 1.04 7.34 0.25
N ARG A 340 2.07 7.52 1.10
CA ARG A 340 2.92 6.42 1.58
C ARG A 340 2.12 5.40 2.39
N THR A 341 1.27 5.89 3.29
CA THR A 341 0.44 5.06 4.18
C THR A 341 -0.56 4.23 3.37
N ILE A 342 -1.24 4.86 2.40
CA ILE A 342 -2.20 4.18 1.52
C ILE A 342 -1.49 3.10 0.70
N LEU A 343 -0.37 3.43 0.05
CA LEU A 343 0.41 2.45 -0.74
C LEU A 343 0.85 1.25 0.09
N ALA A 344 1.22 1.45 1.35
CA ALA A 344 1.56 0.37 2.26
C ALA A 344 0.35 -0.49 2.64
N GLN A 345 -0.77 0.14 3.04
CA GLN A 345 -1.98 -0.57 3.48
C GLN A 345 -2.72 -1.27 2.33
N SER A 346 -2.56 -0.80 1.10
CA SER A 346 -3.24 -1.33 -0.08
C SER A 346 -2.41 -2.35 -0.87
N ALA A 347 -1.15 -2.57 -0.50
CA ALA A 347 -0.25 -3.48 -1.22
C ALA A 347 -0.68 -4.95 -1.06
N MET A 348 -0.43 -5.76 -2.10
CA MET A 348 -0.77 -7.18 -2.14
C MET A 348 0.48 -8.06 -2.10
N MET A 349 0.40 -9.28 -1.54
CA MET A 349 1.49 -10.25 -1.61
C MET A 349 1.57 -10.88 -3.02
N PRO A 350 2.67 -10.68 -3.79
CA PRO A 350 2.81 -11.31 -5.10
C PRO A 350 3.09 -12.82 -5.00
N ILE A 351 3.55 -13.31 -3.84
CA ILE A 351 3.79 -14.72 -3.51
C ILE A 351 3.08 -15.08 -2.20
N ALA A 352 2.85 -16.36 -1.93
CA ALA A 352 2.18 -16.75 -0.69
C ALA A 352 2.99 -16.35 0.55
N PHE A 353 2.31 -15.94 1.63
CA PHE A 353 2.93 -15.49 2.89
C PHE A 353 3.99 -16.47 3.44
N GLU A 354 3.74 -17.78 3.32
CA GLU A 354 4.64 -18.83 3.84
C GLU A 354 5.82 -19.16 2.93
N THR A 355 5.95 -18.47 1.79
CA THR A 355 7.03 -18.72 0.84
C THR A 355 8.34 -18.22 1.43
N GLY A 356 9.19 -19.17 1.80
CA GLY A 356 10.55 -18.89 2.28
C GLY A 356 11.53 -18.61 1.14
N PRO A 357 12.84 -18.75 1.41
CA PRO A 357 13.89 -18.61 0.41
C PRO A 357 13.60 -19.39 -0.86
N VAL A 358 13.68 -18.71 -2.01
CA VAL A 358 13.36 -19.28 -3.32
C VAL A 358 14.64 -19.54 -4.10
N ALA A 359 14.67 -20.67 -4.80
CA ALA A 359 15.74 -20.96 -5.75
C ALA A 359 15.20 -21.27 -7.14
N TYR A 360 15.94 -20.84 -8.16
CA TYR A 360 15.78 -21.24 -9.55
C TYR A 360 17.04 -21.96 -10.02
N LYS A 361 16.89 -23.11 -10.67
CA LYS A 361 18.01 -23.84 -11.28
C LYS A 361 17.81 -24.01 -12.77
N GLY A 362 18.72 -23.45 -13.57
CA GLY A 362 18.62 -23.51 -15.03
C GLY A 362 19.93 -23.20 -15.74
N PHE A 363 19.90 -23.21 -17.07
CA PHE A 363 21.04 -22.86 -17.90
C PHE A 363 21.05 -21.35 -18.14
N ILE A 364 21.98 -20.64 -17.48
CA ILE A 364 22.07 -19.18 -17.48
C ILE A 364 23.46 -18.77 -17.95
N ALA A 365 23.51 -17.98 -19.03
CA ALA A 365 24.75 -17.46 -19.61
C ALA A 365 25.80 -18.56 -19.88
N GLY A 366 25.39 -19.64 -20.55
CA GLY A 366 26.30 -20.70 -21.00
C GLY A 366 26.67 -21.75 -19.95
N ALA A 367 26.08 -21.72 -18.75
CA ALA A 367 26.35 -22.70 -17.69
C ALA A 367 25.10 -23.03 -16.86
N GLU A 368 25.06 -24.22 -16.25
CA GLU A 368 24.09 -24.49 -15.19
C GLU A 368 24.38 -23.59 -13.98
N ARG A 369 23.36 -22.84 -13.55
CA ARG A 369 23.44 -21.93 -12.40
C ARG A 369 22.22 -22.09 -11.52
N THR A 370 22.42 -21.85 -10.23
CA THR A 370 21.34 -21.65 -9.26
C THR A 370 21.29 -20.16 -8.91
N VAL A 371 20.11 -19.57 -8.97
CA VAL A 371 19.82 -18.19 -8.54
C VAL A 371 18.96 -18.28 -7.29
N LEU A 372 19.37 -17.58 -6.23
CA LEU A 372 18.62 -17.44 -4.99
C LEU A 372 17.85 -16.11 -5.03
N MET A 373 16.60 -16.12 -4.58
CA MET A 373 15.66 -15.00 -4.58
C MET A 373 14.75 -15.11 -3.34
N ASN A 374 13.98 -14.06 -3.04
CA ASN A 374 13.08 -14.02 -1.88
C ASN A 374 13.81 -14.41 -0.59
N GLU A 375 14.89 -13.69 -0.27
CA GLU A 375 15.79 -14.02 0.82
C GLU A 375 15.08 -13.96 2.18
N ARG A 376 14.02 -13.13 2.29
CA ARG A 376 13.20 -13.03 3.49
C ARG A 376 11.71 -13.20 3.18
N GLN A 377 11.12 -14.22 3.78
CA GLN A 377 9.68 -14.43 3.85
C GLN A 377 8.97 -13.18 4.40
N PHE A 378 7.73 -12.94 3.98
CA PHE A 378 6.86 -11.96 4.63
C PHE A 378 6.75 -12.22 6.14
N ALA A 379 6.73 -11.14 6.90
CA ALA A 379 6.39 -11.13 8.31
C ALA A 379 5.20 -10.19 8.55
N ILE A 380 4.42 -10.45 9.59
CA ILE A 380 3.41 -9.50 10.05
C ILE A 380 4.14 -8.37 10.82
N GLY A 381 3.84 -7.12 10.47
CA GLY A 381 4.29 -5.94 11.18
C GLY A 381 3.12 -5.20 11.84
N GLY A 382 3.38 -4.60 13.00
CA GLY A 382 2.41 -3.79 13.75
C GLY A 382 1.33 -4.62 14.42
N VAL A 383 1.32 -4.64 15.76
CA VAL A 383 0.28 -5.30 16.57
C VAL A 383 -0.83 -4.32 16.98
N ALA A 384 -0.68 -3.01 16.72
CA ALA A 384 -1.63 -2.00 17.22
C ALA A 384 -3.05 -2.26 16.69
N GLY A 385 -4.01 -2.25 17.61
CA GLY A 385 -5.41 -2.64 17.44
C GLY A 385 -6.25 -1.70 16.56
N HIS A 386 -5.63 -1.08 15.55
CA HIS A 386 -6.24 -0.08 14.65
C HIS A 386 -6.11 -0.49 13.17
N VAL A 387 -5.43 -1.60 12.84
CA VAL A 387 -5.31 -2.13 11.46
C VAL A 387 -5.73 -3.61 11.43
N ASN A 388 -7.02 -3.86 11.65
CA ASN A 388 -7.53 -5.21 11.85
C ASN A 388 -8.04 -5.91 10.58
N GLY A 389 -7.41 -5.73 9.42
CA GLY A 389 -7.67 -6.68 8.34
C GLY A 389 -7.40 -6.28 6.89
N GLY A 390 -6.14 -6.03 6.53
CA GLY A 390 -5.80 -5.99 5.10
C GLY A 390 -4.33 -6.11 4.75
N GLY A 391 -3.42 -5.41 5.42
CA GLY A 391 -2.10 -5.24 4.79
C GLY A 391 -1.05 -4.56 5.64
N LEU A 392 -0.51 -5.29 6.62
CA LEU A 392 0.81 -4.97 7.17
C LEU A 392 1.67 -6.22 7.20
N HIS A 393 1.71 -6.92 6.07
CA HIS A 393 2.80 -7.84 5.80
C HIS A 393 4.00 -7.02 5.29
N TYR A 394 5.21 -7.42 5.66
CA TYR A 394 6.43 -6.75 5.22
C TYR A 394 7.52 -7.77 4.88
N SER A 395 8.24 -7.53 3.79
CA SER A 395 9.43 -8.28 3.40
C SER A 395 10.52 -7.33 2.95
N ASN A 396 11.77 -7.71 3.17
CA ASN A 396 12.91 -6.97 2.62
C ASN A 396 12.98 -7.05 1.09
N ASP A 397 12.32 -8.02 0.45
CA ASP A 397 12.32 -8.18 -0.99
C ASP A 397 11.13 -7.44 -1.64
N TYR A 398 10.07 -7.19 -0.86
CA TYR A 398 8.79 -6.67 -1.36
C TYR A 398 8.31 -5.36 -0.72
N GLY A 399 8.97 -4.86 0.32
CA GLY A 399 8.38 -3.87 1.20
C GLY A 399 7.06 -4.40 1.77
N TYR A 400 6.01 -3.58 1.73
CA TYR A 400 4.64 -3.97 2.06
C TYR A 400 3.95 -4.82 0.99
N GLY A 401 4.60 -5.11 -0.14
CA GLY A 401 4.03 -5.93 -1.22
C GLY A 401 4.02 -5.25 -2.59
N ALA A 402 3.34 -5.88 -3.54
CA ALA A 402 3.07 -5.37 -4.87
C ALA A 402 2.05 -4.21 -4.81
N VAL A 403 2.33 -3.13 -5.53
CA VAL A 403 1.41 -2.00 -5.67
C VAL A 403 0.11 -2.43 -6.37
N ASP A 404 -1.03 -2.07 -5.79
CA ASP A 404 -2.37 -2.27 -6.35
C ASP A 404 -3.02 -0.89 -6.59
N ALA A 405 -3.14 -0.49 -7.85
CA ALA A 405 -3.68 0.81 -8.22
C ALA A 405 -5.17 0.93 -7.89
N TYR A 406 -5.92 -0.17 -8.01
CA TYR A 406 -7.33 -0.20 -7.66
C TYR A 406 -7.52 0.11 -6.17
N SER A 407 -6.88 -0.69 -5.31
CA SER A 407 -7.01 -0.53 -3.86
C SER A 407 -6.47 0.82 -3.39
N ALA A 408 -5.31 1.25 -3.91
CA ALA A 408 -4.70 2.52 -3.53
C ALA A 408 -5.57 3.74 -3.88
N VAL A 409 -6.15 3.76 -5.09
CA VAL A 409 -6.96 4.90 -5.54
C VAL A 409 -8.31 4.94 -4.84
N ARG A 410 -8.97 3.79 -4.61
CA ARG A 410 -10.22 3.77 -3.83
C ARG A 410 -10.02 4.21 -2.39
N MET A 411 -8.90 3.86 -1.76
CA MET A 411 -8.57 4.40 -0.43
C MET A 411 -8.25 5.90 -0.45
N ALA A 412 -7.61 6.40 -1.52
CA ALA A 412 -7.32 7.82 -1.69
C ALA A 412 -8.59 8.69 -1.76
N GLU A 413 -9.63 8.23 -2.47
CA GLU A 413 -10.91 8.94 -2.63
C GLU A 413 -11.55 9.33 -1.29
N VAL A 414 -11.43 8.46 -0.29
CA VAL A 414 -12.13 8.60 1.00
C VAL A 414 -11.23 9.10 2.13
N TRP A 415 -9.92 9.25 1.89
CA TRP A 415 -8.93 9.45 2.95
C TRP A 415 -9.16 10.70 3.80
N SER A 416 -9.75 11.75 3.22
CA SER A 416 -10.05 12.99 3.92
C SER A 416 -11.16 12.85 4.98
N LEU A 417 -11.89 11.73 5.00
CA LEU A 417 -12.86 11.43 6.08
C LEU A 417 -12.16 11.17 7.42
N PHE A 418 -10.92 10.70 7.38
CA PHE A 418 -10.20 10.18 8.55
C PHE A 418 -9.37 11.24 9.29
N GLY A 419 -9.39 12.49 8.82
CA GLY A 419 -8.69 13.60 9.45
C GLY A 419 -7.94 14.49 8.47
N PRO A 420 -7.16 15.46 8.99
CA PRO A 420 -6.36 16.34 8.16
C PRO A 420 -5.22 15.58 7.47
N ALA A 421 -4.82 16.08 6.29
CA ALA A 421 -3.69 15.53 5.54
C ALA A 421 -2.42 15.40 6.39
N LYS A 422 -1.73 14.26 6.26
CA LYS A 422 -0.46 13.98 6.95
C LYS A 422 0.71 14.49 6.13
N THR A 423 1.40 15.49 6.67
CA THR A 423 2.47 16.24 6.02
C THR A 423 3.70 16.35 6.94
N SER A 424 4.74 17.06 6.51
CA SER A 424 5.89 17.35 7.38
C SER A 424 5.52 18.29 8.53
N ALA A 425 4.43 19.07 8.42
CA ALA A 425 4.04 20.06 9.43
C ALA A 425 3.38 19.43 10.67
N ASN A 426 2.84 18.22 10.55
CA ASN A 426 2.18 17.48 11.62
C ASN A 426 2.79 16.08 11.84
N GLU A 427 4.07 15.92 11.52
CA GLU A 427 4.84 14.70 11.82
C GLU A 427 5.22 14.68 13.30
N ALA A 428 4.82 13.62 14.00
CA ALA A 428 5.27 13.34 15.35
C ALA A 428 6.64 12.67 15.30
N HIS A 429 7.46 12.97 16.31
CA HIS A 429 8.83 12.51 16.40
C HIS A 429 9.16 12.12 17.83
N ALA A 430 9.79 10.96 17.99
CA ALA A 430 10.44 10.53 19.22
C ALA A 430 11.90 10.22 18.93
N ALA A 431 12.76 10.39 19.92
CA ALA A 431 14.17 10.06 19.78
C ALA A 431 14.71 9.40 21.04
N VAL A 432 15.62 8.45 20.87
CA VAL A 432 16.38 7.84 21.96
C VAL A 432 17.85 7.74 21.58
N GLN A 433 18.71 7.94 22.56
CA GLN A 433 20.14 7.69 22.42
C GLN A 433 20.59 6.79 23.57
N THR A 434 21.40 5.79 23.27
CA THR A 434 22.00 4.92 24.28
C THR A 434 23.43 4.56 23.94
N ASP A 435 24.28 4.53 24.96
CA ASP A 435 25.59 3.90 24.86
C ASP A 435 25.43 2.37 24.86
N ILE A 436 26.26 1.70 24.06
CA ILE A 436 26.22 0.26 23.87
C ILE A 436 27.56 -0.34 24.30
N GLY A 437 28.65 0.03 23.63
CA GLY A 437 30.01 -0.40 23.95
C GLY A 437 30.24 -1.92 23.87
N LEU A 438 29.50 -2.62 23.00
CA LEU A 438 29.58 -4.08 22.85
C LEU A 438 30.15 -4.48 21.48
N THR A 439 30.82 -5.62 21.44
CA THR A 439 31.49 -6.15 20.24
C THR A 439 30.92 -7.51 19.85
N ALA A 440 30.56 -7.66 18.58
CA ALA A 440 30.27 -8.93 17.93
C ALA A 440 31.53 -9.46 17.24
N HIS A 441 31.75 -10.77 17.38
CA HIS A 441 32.86 -11.49 16.78
C HIS A 441 32.33 -12.62 15.91
N ALA A 442 32.88 -12.75 14.70
CA ALA A 442 32.52 -13.85 13.81
C ALA A 442 33.08 -15.19 14.33
N ASP A 443 32.23 -16.21 14.37
CA ASP A 443 32.68 -17.59 14.60
C ASP A 443 33.32 -18.15 13.33
N THR A 444 34.65 -18.20 13.28
CA THR A 444 35.40 -18.67 12.10
C THR A 444 35.28 -20.19 11.87
N SER A 445 34.66 -20.93 12.80
CA SER A 445 34.29 -22.33 12.59
C SER A 445 33.02 -22.49 11.76
N ILE A 446 32.20 -21.44 11.66
CA ILE A 446 30.97 -21.37 10.87
C ILE A 446 31.23 -20.48 9.65
N LEU A 447 31.42 -21.11 8.50
CA LEU A 447 31.65 -20.39 7.24
C LEU A 447 30.33 -20.27 6.48
N SER A 448 29.81 -19.05 6.36
CA SER A 448 28.64 -18.76 5.54
C SER A 448 28.97 -18.92 4.05
N ALA A 449 28.09 -19.61 3.32
CA ALA A 449 28.21 -19.75 1.87
C ALA A 449 27.45 -18.60 1.19
N GLY A 450 28.18 -17.54 0.81
CA GLY A 450 27.62 -16.46 -0.02
C GLY A 450 26.33 -15.84 0.57
N ARG A 451 25.22 -15.96 -0.19
CA ARG A 451 23.90 -15.40 0.11
C ARG A 451 23.17 -16.06 1.30
N ASP A 452 23.70 -17.14 1.89
CA ASP A 452 23.05 -17.80 3.03
C ASP A 452 22.92 -16.89 4.27
N ALA A 453 23.83 -15.92 4.42
CA ALA A 453 23.75 -14.89 5.45
C ALA A 453 22.56 -13.92 5.27
N GLN A 454 21.85 -13.99 4.14
CA GLN A 454 20.71 -13.12 3.88
C GLN A 454 19.39 -13.67 4.43
N MET A 455 19.37 -14.96 4.77
CA MET A 455 18.18 -15.64 5.31
C MET A 455 17.97 -15.42 6.81
N GLY A 456 18.96 -14.86 7.52
CA GLY A 456 18.93 -14.66 8.97
C GLY A 456 20.32 -14.62 9.60
N PHE A 457 20.39 -14.47 10.92
CA PHE A 457 21.66 -14.41 11.64
C PHE A 457 22.49 -15.69 11.47
N VAL A 458 23.77 -15.51 11.18
CA VAL A 458 24.77 -16.59 11.23
C VAL A 458 25.45 -16.55 12.59
N GLY A 459 25.27 -17.60 13.39
CA GLY A 459 25.79 -17.65 14.76
C GLY A 459 24.87 -16.97 15.79
N THR A 460 25.41 -16.60 16.94
CA THR A 460 24.66 -15.98 18.03
C THR A 460 24.85 -14.46 18.01
N PRO A 461 23.78 -13.65 17.88
CA PRO A 461 23.90 -12.20 17.89
C PRO A 461 24.21 -11.67 19.30
N VAL A 462 24.88 -10.52 19.35
CA VAL A 462 24.91 -9.66 20.53
C VAL A 462 23.56 -8.98 20.63
N ARG A 463 22.97 -8.95 21.83
CA ARG A 463 21.64 -8.40 22.08
C ARG A 463 21.69 -7.27 23.12
N VAL A 464 21.06 -6.14 22.81
CA VAL A 464 20.93 -5.00 23.72
C VAL A 464 19.52 -4.47 23.71
N THR A 465 18.99 -4.16 24.90
CA THR A 465 17.67 -3.56 25.07
C THR A 465 17.79 -2.12 25.56
N PHE A 466 16.89 -1.26 25.09
CA PHE A 466 16.82 0.15 25.51
C PHE A 466 15.35 0.61 25.53
N GLN A 467 15.08 1.72 26.22
CA GLN A 467 13.72 2.22 26.42
C GLN A 467 13.46 3.46 25.56
N VAL A 468 12.34 3.45 24.84
CA VAL A 468 11.76 4.64 24.21
C VAL A 468 10.63 5.14 25.10
N GLY A 469 10.71 6.39 25.55
CA GLY A 469 9.77 6.96 26.52
C GLY A 469 8.51 7.56 25.90
N ASP A 470 8.65 8.14 24.70
CA ASP A 470 7.58 8.83 23.99
C ASP A 470 6.85 7.88 23.03
N ALA A 471 5.55 8.12 22.86
CA ALA A 471 4.68 7.33 22.00
C ALA A 471 4.43 8.06 20.67
N VAL A 472 4.65 7.34 19.58
CA VAL A 472 4.45 7.72 18.18
C VAL A 472 3.93 6.47 17.47
N ASP A 473 2.85 6.63 16.72
CA ASP A 473 2.39 5.60 15.78
C ASP A 473 3.31 5.64 14.57
N LEU A 474 4.15 4.61 14.44
CA LEU A 474 5.28 4.66 13.54
C LEU A 474 4.88 4.59 12.07
N GLU A 475 5.67 5.29 11.26
CA GLU A 475 5.67 5.25 9.79
C GLU A 475 7.10 5.04 9.25
N HIS A 476 8.12 5.47 10.00
CA HIS A 476 9.53 5.26 9.64
C HIS A 476 10.44 5.30 10.88
N VAL A 477 11.56 4.58 10.82
CA VAL A 477 12.62 4.64 11.84
C VAL A 477 13.97 4.89 11.18
N ASP A 478 14.70 5.87 11.69
CA ASP A 478 16.12 6.10 11.39
C ASP A 478 16.97 5.58 12.55
N LEU A 479 17.84 4.60 12.30
CA LEU A 479 18.81 4.10 13.30
C LEU A 479 20.21 4.59 12.93
N THR A 480 20.72 5.56 13.68
CA THR A 480 22.10 6.01 13.55
C THR A 480 23.00 5.21 14.49
N LEU A 481 23.91 4.41 13.93
CA LEU A 481 24.92 3.68 14.68
C LEU A 481 26.26 4.40 14.61
N ARG A 482 26.90 4.54 15.77
CA ARG A 482 28.32 4.89 15.86
C ARG A 482 29.12 3.63 16.17
N PHE A 483 29.99 3.21 15.26
CA PHE A 483 30.59 1.88 15.30
C PHE A 483 32.06 1.86 14.85
N SER A 484 32.75 0.77 15.13
CA SER A 484 34.01 0.42 14.50
C SER A 484 33.94 -1.02 14.05
N SER A 485 34.30 -1.30 12.80
CA SER A 485 34.42 -2.67 12.32
C SER A 485 35.82 -2.97 11.80
N MET A 486 36.20 -4.24 11.83
CA MET A 486 37.52 -4.71 11.40
C MET A 486 37.36 -6.03 10.68
N ALA A 487 37.57 -6.04 9.36
CA ALA A 487 37.65 -7.26 8.58
C ALA A 487 39.06 -7.83 8.60
N MET A 488 39.15 -9.12 8.84
CA MET A 488 40.35 -9.92 9.02
C MET A 488 40.38 -10.97 7.92
N LEU A 489 41.35 -10.85 7.01
CA LEU A 489 41.60 -11.80 5.94
C LEU A 489 42.74 -12.74 6.35
N ASP A 490 42.42 -13.99 6.63
CA ASP A 490 43.38 -15.05 6.96
C ASP A 490 43.65 -15.92 5.73
N THR A 491 44.89 -15.90 5.23
CA THR A 491 45.35 -16.69 4.07
C THR A 491 45.89 -18.06 4.45
N GLY A 492 45.86 -18.44 5.73
CA GLY A 492 46.28 -19.75 6.23
C GLY A 492 47.80 -19.99 6.24
N ASP A 493 48.61 -19.03 5.80
CA ASP A 493 50.07 -19.05 5.81
C ASP A 493 50.69 -18.22 6.94
N HIS A 494 49.91 -17.95 8.00
CA HIS A 494 50.22 -17.04 9.12
C HIS A 494 50.26 -15.55 8.73
N SER A 495 49.76 -15.18 7.54
CA SER A 495 49.49 -13.80 7.18
C SER A 495 48.02 -13.45 7.45
N THR A 496 47.78 -12.38 8.20
CA THR A 496 46.45 -11.82 8.41
C THR A 496 46.46 -10.35 8.00
N THR A 497 45.70 -10.01 6.96
CA THR A 497 45.53 -8.62 6.52
C THR A 497 44.30 -8.04 7.19
N ARG A 498 44.43 -6.85 7.79
CA ARG A 498 43.35 -6.14 8.47
C ARG A 498 42.82 -5.00 7.61
N TYR A 499 41.50 -4.85 7.58
CA TYR A 499 40.80 -3.81 6.83
C TYR A 499 39.80 -3.14 7.78
N ALA A 500 40.01 -1.85 8.04
CA ALA A 500 39.16 -1.08 8.95
C ALA A 500 37.82 -0.70 8.28
N SER A 501 36.75 -0.66 9.07
CA SER A 501 35.40 -0.19 8.73
C SER A 501 34.70 -0.93 7.59
N ASP A 502 34.81 -2.26 7.57
CA ASP A 502 34.11 -3.14 6.65
C ASP A 502 32.79 -3.66 7.25
N MET A 503 31.66 -3.40 6.59
CA MET A 503 30.33 -3.87 7.01
C MET A 503 29.81 -5.05 6.16
N SER A 504 30.59 -5.55 5.20
CA SER A 504 30.16 -6.59 4.23
C SER A 504 29.92 -7.99 4.83
N ASN A 505 30.11 -8.13 6.14
CA ASN A 505 29.94 -9.37 6.91
C ASN A 505 29.21 -9.08 8.24
N ALA A 506 28.50 -7.96 8.34
CA ALA A 506 27.72 -7.56 9.50
C ALA A 506 26.22 -7.76 9.24
N GLN A 507 25.49 -8.09 10.31
CA GLN A 507 24.04 -8.28 10.30
C GLN A 507 23.43 -7.50 11.45
N LEU A 508 22.30 -6.83 11.22
CA LEU A 508 21.58 -6.05 12.22
C LEU A 508 20.11 -6.45 12.23
N ARG A 509 19.50 -6.50 13.41
CA ARG A 509 18.07 -6.65 13.59
C ARG A 509 17.58 -5.67 14.63
N LEU A 510 16.54 -4.92 14.30
CA LEU A 510 15.84 -4.05 15.22
C LEU A 510 14.49 -4.69 15.53
N ILE A 511 14.15 -4.81 16.82
CA ILE A 511 12.91 -5.42 17.29
C ILE A 511 12.15 -4.40 18.14
N ALA A 512 10.91 -4.14 17.76
CA ALA A 512 9.98 -3.25 18.42
C ALA A 512 9.37 -3.87 19.69
N PRO A 513 8.70 -3.09 20.56
CA PRO A 513 8.08 -3.58 21.79
C PRO A 513 7.00 -4.65 21.55
N ASP A 514 6.33 -4.59 20.41
CA ASP A 514 5.29 -5.54 20.01
C ASP A 514 5.83 -6.81 19.33
N GLY A 515 7.15 -6.90 19.13
CA GLY A 515 7.83 -8.01 18.48
C GLY A 515 8.06 -7.83 16.97
N THR A 516 7.55 -6.77 16.35
CA THR A 516 7.84 -6.45 14.94
C THR A 516 9.33 -6.31 14.73
N GLU A 517 9.89 -6.90 13.67
CA GLU A 517 11.33 -6.91 13.42
C GLU A 517 11.73 -6.50 12.00
N ALA A 518 12.76 -5.66 11.91
CA ALA A 518 13.44 -5.35 10.66
C ALA A 518 14.88 -5.85 10.69
N PHE A 519 15.34 -6.40 9.56
CA PHE A 519 16.64 -7.07 9.44
C PHE A 519 17.45 -6.48 8.30
N THR A 520 18.76 -6.32 8.47
CA THR A 520 19.72 -5.98 7.41
C THR A 520 20.72 -7.12 7.28
N THR A 521 21.00 -7.56 6.06
CA THR A 521 21.70 -8.84 5.81
C THR A 521 23.18 -8.66 5.50
N GLN A 522 23.48 -7.67 4.64
CA GLN A 522 24.83 -7.35 4.19
C GLN A 522 24.86 -5.87 3.76
N PRO A 523 24.85 -4.94 4.72
CA PRO A 523 24.59 -3.57 4.39
C PRO A 523 25.93 -2.95 3.88
N GLY A 524 26.09 -2.95 2.55
CA GLY A 524 27.14 -2.24 1.82
C GLY A 524 28.40 -3.02 1.40
N GLN A 525 29.15 -2.40 0.48
CA GLN A 525 30.47 -2.82 0.04
C GLN A 525 31.55 -2.66 1.11
N ARG A 526 32.64 -3.41 0.93
CA ARG A 526 33.88 -3.26 1.67
C ARG A 526 34.60 -1.97 1.31
N GLN A 527 34.85 -1.10 2.29
CA GLN A 527 35.71 0.06 2.13
C GLN A 527 36.65 0.19 3.32
N GLY A 528 37.93 0.51 3.06
CA GLY A 528 38.90 0.80 4.11
C GLY A 528 38.73 2.24 4.59
N ALA A 529 38.01 2.45 5.69
CA ALA A 529 37.95 3.74 6.38
C ALA A 529 38.52 3.59 7.80
N ASP A 530 39.38 4.52 8.21
CA ASP A 530 40.03 4.46 9.52
C ASP A 530 39.15 5.07 10.62
N GLY A 531 39.12 4.42 11.79
CA GLY A 531 38.51 4.97 13.01
C GLY A 531 37.02 4.66 13.20
N VAL A 532 36.40 5.42 14.10
CA VAL A 532 34.98 5.28 14.45
C VAL A 532 34.11 5.88 13.35
N GLN A 533 33.21 5.08 12.81
CA GLN A 533 32.23 5.47 11.81
C GLN A 533 30.89 5.84 12.45
N GLU A 534 30.08 6.59 11.71
CA GLU A 534 28.68 6.88 12.03
C GLU A 534 27.85 6.71 10.75
N PHE A 535 26.77 5.94 10.82
CA PHE A 535 25.88 5.72 9.68
C PHE A 535 24.42 5.59 10.11
N THR A 536 23.51 6.17 9.34
CA THR A 536 22.06 6.10 9.58
C THR A 536 21.42 5.09 8.65
N PHE A 537 20.85 4.02 9.21
CA PHE A 537 20.02 3.03 8.53
C PHE A 537 18.56 3.49 8.54
N GLY A 538 17.80 3.21 7.47
CA GLY A 538 16.40 3.62 7.34
C GLY A 538 15.46 2.42 7.25
N PHE A 539 14.35 2.46 7.99
CA PHE A 539 13.39 1.37 8.11
C PHE A 539 11.98 1.83 7.83
N ALA A 540 11.34 1.25 6.81
CA ALA A 540 9.95 1.49 6.44
C ALA A 540 8.98 0.48 7.07
N GLY A 541 9.43 -0.72 7.44
CA GLY A 541 8.58 -1.84 7.87
C GLY A 541 8.02 -1.79 9.31
N PHE A 542 7.94 -0.62 9.94
CA PHE A 542 7.40 -0.45 11.30
C PHE A 542 6.04 0.26 11.34
N GLN A 543 5.37 0.43 10.20
CA GLN A 543 4.03 1.01 10.20
C GLN A 543 3.06 0.20 11.08
N GLY A 544 2.28 0.88 11.92
CA GLY A 544 1.34 0.26 12.86
C GLY A 544 1.96 -0.20 14.20
N VAL A 545 3.21 0.20 14.47
CA VAL A 545 3.87 -0.03 15.76
C VAL A 545 3.83 1.23 16.61
N GLU A 546 3.41 1.15 17.88
CA GLU A 546 3.60 2.24 18.84
C GLU A 546 5.07 2.25 19.33
N SER A 547 5.74 3.40 19.24
CA SER A 547 7.16 3.52 19.57
C SER A 547 7.51 3.26 21.04
N LYS A 548 6.57 3.45 21.96
CA LYS A 548 6.86 3.47 23.39
C LYS A 548 7.12 2.06 23.92
N GLY A 549 8.19 1.93 24.70
CA GLY A 549 8.50 0.69 25.42
C GLY A 549 9.91 0.17 25.15
N THR A 550 10.06 -1.13 25.31
CA THR A 550 11.36 -1.79 25.25
C THR A 550 11.70 -2.20 23.83
N TRP A 551 12.72 -1.58 23.26
CA TRP A 551 13.28 -1.97 21.97
C TRP A 551 14.50 -2.87 22.17
N THR A 552 14.79 -3.71 21.17
CA THR A 552 15.99 -4.54 21.13
C THR A 552 16.77 -4.27 19.83
N LEU A 553 18.07 -3.99 19.95
CA LEU A 553 19.03 -4.09 18.86
C LEU A 553 19.79 -5.41 19.00
N GLU A 554 19.77 -6.22 17.94
CA GLU A 554 20.64 -7.38 17.78
C GLU A 554 21.62 -7.13 16.65
N PHE A 555 22.88 -7.52 16.85
CA PHE A 555 23.89 -7.43 15.80
C PHE A 555 24.88 -8.60 15.88
N ALA A 556 25.29 -9.07 14.71
CA ALA A 556 26.23 -10.17 14.57
C ALA A 556 27.21 -9.88 13.43
N THR A 557 28.28 -10.66 13.40
CA THR A 557 29.17 -10.75 12.24
C THR A 557 29.44 -12.21 11.92
N TYR A 558 29.78 -12.49 10.66
CA TYR A 558 30.03 -13.87 10.22
C TYR A 558 31.30 -13.99 9.41
N ALA A 559 31.83 -15.22 9.33
CA ALA A 559 32.98 -15.56 8.50
C ALA A 559 32.53 -16.20 7.18
N ARG A 560 33.29 -15.98 6.10
CA ARG A 560 33.06 -16.64 4.80
C ARG A 560 34.36 -17.09 4.16
N SER A 561 34.28 -18.13 3.36
CA SER A 561 35.38 -18.52 2.48
C SER A 561 35.49 -17.55 1.31
N VAL A 562 36.70 -17.07 1.06
CA VAL A 562 37.05 -16.24 -0.11
C VAL A 562 38.24 -16.87 -0.83
N THR A 563 38.48 -16.45 -2.07
CA THR A 563 39.66 -16.88 -2.83
C THR A 563 40.55 -15.67 -3.06
N VAL A 564 41.83 -15.79 -2.67
CA VAL A 564 42.84 -14.75 -2.86
C VAL A 564 44.03 -15.38 -3.57
N ASP A 565 44.41 -14.82 -4.72
CA ASP A 565 45.48 -15.36 -5.58
C ASP A 565 45.35 -16.86 -5.89
N GLY A 566 44.10 -17.32 -6.09
CA GLY A 566 43.79 -18.72 -6.37
C GLY A 566 43.88 -19.67 -5.18
N LYS A 567 44.13 -19.16 -3.96
CA LYS A 567 44.16 -19.94 -2.72
C LYS A 567 42.91 -19.67 -1.86
N PRO A 568 42.39 -20.68 -1.13
CA PRO A 568 41.35 -20.46 -0.14
C PRO A 568 41.86 -19.56 0.99
N ALA A 569 41.05 -18.59 1.39
CA ALA A 569 41.26 -17.73 2.54
C ALA A 569 39.94 -17.57 3.31
N ILE A 570 40.01 -17.11 4.55
CA ILE A 570 38.83 -16.83 5.39
C ILE A 570 38.77 -15.34 5.61
N LEU A 571 37.61 -14.74 5.28
CA LEU A 571 37.29 -13.37 5.65
C LEU A 571 36.35 -13.41 6.85
N SER A 572 36.69 -12.71 7.92
CA SER A 572 35.87 -12.57 9.13
C SER A 572 35.83 -11.11 9.56
N THR A 573 34.76 -10.68 10.24
CA THR A 573 34.61 -9.30 10.69
C THR A 573 34.34 -9.25 12.19
N GLU A 574 34.93 -8.26 12.86
CA GLU A 574 34.52 -7.82 14.20
C GLU A 574 33.75 -6.50 14.06
N LEU A 575 32.67 -6.34 14.81
CA LEU A 575 31.86 -5.11 14.83
C LEU A 575 31.67 -4.67 16.28
N THR A 576 32.16 -3.50 16.62
CA THR A 576 31.88 -2.82 17.89
C THR A 576 30.86 -1.72 17.66
N VAL A 577 29.69 -1.83 18.28
CA VAL A 577 28.70 -0.75 18.33
C VAL A 577 28.97 0.06 19.59
N HIS A 578 29.37 1.32 19.44
CA HIS A 578 29.71 2.21 20.55
C HIS A 578 28.45 2.83 21.15
N SER A 579 27.59 3.36 20.30
CA SER A 579 26.32 3.98 20.68
C SER A 579 25.33 3.89 19.53
N LEU A 580 24.05 4.05 19.84
CA LEU A 580 23.00 4.27 18.85
C LEU A 580 22.21 5.53 19.19
N THR A 581 21.71 6.17 18.15
CA THR A 581 20.61 7.13 18.18
C THR A 581 19.51 6.57 17.29
N MET A 582 18.26 6.60 17.76
CA MET A 582 17.11 6.15 16.99
C MET A 582 16.06 7.25 16.96
N ASP A 583 15.76 7.72 15.75
CA ASP A 583 14.73 8.71 15.46
C ASP A 583 13.51 7.99 14.89
N LEU A 584 12.36 8.22 15.50
CA LEU A 584 11.11 7.52 15.26
C LEU A 584 10.08 8.52 14.74
N TYR A 585 9.58 8.32 13.53
CA TYR A 585 8.70 9.26 12.84
C TYR A 585 7.34 8.64 12.56
N GLY A 586 6.29 9.44 12.71
CA GLY A 586 4.95 9.04 12.33
C GLY A 586 3.90 9.98 12.89
N SER A 587 2.82 9.43 13.45
CA SER A 587 1.68 10.19 13.94
C SER A 587 1.62 10.21 15.46
N ALA A 588 0.99 11.24 16.02
CA ALA A 588 0.67 11.23 17.44
C ALA A 588 -0.39 10.14 17.67
N PRO A 589 -0.22 9.26 18.69
CA PRO A 589 -1.22 8.26 19.01
C PRO A 589 -2.57 8.91 19.33
N THR A 590 -3.62 8.32 18.81
CA THR A 590 -5.00 8.75 19.00
C THR A 590 -5.86 7.55 19.37
N ASN A 591 -7.04 7.81 19.92
CA ASN A 591 -8.06 6.77 20.06
C ASN A 591 -9.02 6.74 18.86
N ASP A 592 -8.85 7.65 17.89
CA ASP A 592 -9.66 7.68 16.66
C ASP A 592 -9.04 6.71 15.64
N ASP A 593 -9.71 5.57 15.45
CA ASP A 593 -9.16 4.43 14.73
C ASP A 593 -9.73 4.26 13.33
N VAL A 594 -8.91 3.78 12.39
CA VAL A 594 -9.32 3.52 11.00
C VAL A 594 -8.96 2.10 10.60
N TYR A 595 -9.96 1.25 10.67
CA TYR A 595 -9.90 -0.17 10.35
C TYR A 595 -10.03 -0.40 8.84
N SER A 596 -8.88 -0.39 8.14
CA SER A 596 -8.81 -0.58 6.68
C SER A 596 -8.89 -2.05 6.26
N TYR A 597 -9.76 -2.34 5.29
CA TYR A 597 -9.97 -3.64 4.65
C TYR A 597 -9.76 -3.56 3.14
N THR A 598 -9.08 -4.56 2.59
CA THR A 598 -8.81 -4.70 1.14
C THR A 598 -9.32 -6.05 0.64
N ASN A 599 -9.25 -6.28 -0.67
CA ASN A 599 -9.53 -7.59 -1.26
C ASN A 599 -8.59 -8.71 -0.74
N GLU A 600 -7.46 -8.38 -0.09
CA GLU A 600 -6.53 -9.35 0.49
C GLU A 600 -6.94 -9.84 1.89
N PHE A 601 -7.98 -9.26 2.51
CA PHE A 601 -8.39 -9.59 3.89
C PHE A 601 -8.52 -11.10 4.16
N PHE A 602 -9.17 -11.84 3.27
CA PHE A 602 -9.35 -13.28 3.46
C PHE A 602 -8.05 -14.08 3.41
N THR A 603 -7.07 -13.63 2.63
CA THR A 603 -5.72 -14.21 2.59
C THR A 603 -5.02 -13.95 3.91
N MET A 604 -5.05 -12.69 4.40
CA MET A 604 -4.44 -12.32 5.67
C MET A 604 -5.06 -13.06 6.87
N ALA A 605 -6.39 -13.13 6.92
CA ALA A 605 -7.11 -13.83 7.99
C ALA A 605 -6.97 -15.37 7.93
N ALA A 606 -6.38 -15.91 6.86
CA ALA A 606 -6.08 -17.34 6.72
C ALA A 606 -4.66 -17.71 7.17
N ILE A 607 -3.79 -16.73 7.42
CA ILE A 607 -2.42 -16.97 7.93
C ILE A 607 -2.49 -17.62 9.32
N ASP A 608 -1.61 -18.60 9.57
CA ASP A 608 -1.54 -19.28 10.86
C ASP A 608 -1.19 -18.29 11.98
N GLY A 609 -2.03 -18.24 13.01
CA GLY A 609 -1.90 -17.27 14.11
C GLY A 609 -2.75 -16.00 13.96
N GLU A 610 -3.23 -15.69 12.75
CA GLU A 610 -3.92 -14.44 12.44
C GLU A 610 -5.46 -14.54 12.50
N GLN A 611 -5.99 -15.59 13.11
CA GLN A 611 -7.45 -15.81 13.25
C GLN A 611 -8.15 -14.68 14.04
N GLY A 612 -7.40 -13.94 14.88
CA GLY A 612 -7.89 -12.77 15.60
C GLY A 612 -8.41 -11.65 14.69
N ARG A 613 -7.93 -11.56 13.43
CA ARG A 613 -8.40 -10.58 12.44
C ARG A 613 -9.88 -10.70 12.08
N ARG A 614 -10.52 -11.81 12.44
CA ARG A 614 -11.97 -12.04 12.23
C ARG A 614 -12.84 -11.44 13.33
N VAL A 615 -12.24 -10.72 14.27
CA VAL A 615 -12.95 -9.97 15.32
C VAL A 615 -12.44 -8.53 15.30
N LEU A 616 -13.37 -7.58 15.17
CA LEU A 616 -13.09 -6.16 15.35
C LEU A 616 -13.40 -5.78 16.79
N SER A 617 -12.35 -5.52 17.57
CA SER A 617 -12.45 -5.07 18.96
C SER A 617 -11.88 -3.66 19.06
N ASP A 618 -12.70 -2.74 19.55
CA ASP A 618 -12.36 -1.34 19.81
C ASP A 618 -12.91 -0.97 21.19
N THR A 619 -12.07 -0.60 22.14
CA THR A 619 -12.54 -0.27 23.51
C THR A 619 -11.81 0.92 24.13
N ASN A 620 -10.92 1.54 23.38
CA ASN A 620 -10.23 2.78 23.73
C ASN A 620 -11.14 4.00 23.48
N GLY A 621 -12.12 3.86 22.57
CA GLY A 621 -13.17 4.82 22.24
C GLY A 621 -12.63 6.07 21.59
N GLY A 622 -13.10 6.44 20.42
CA GLY A 622 -12.78 7.70 19.77
C GLY A 622 -13.89 8.05 18.80
N THR A 623 -13.50 8.43 17.58
CA THR A 623 -14.35 8.42 16.40
C THR A 623 -13.79 7.41 15.43
N ASP A 624 -14.42 6.24 15.38
CA ASP A 624 -13.81 5.05 14.79
C ASP A 624 -14.46 4.72 13.44
N TRP A 625 -13.64 4.24 12.51
CA TRP A 625 -14.04 3.99 11.12
C TRP A 625 -13.74 2.56 10.70
N ILE A 626 -14.73 1.92 10.08
CA ILE A 626 -14.47 0.82 9.14
C ILE A 626 -14.24 1.42 7.76
N ASN A 627 -13.05 1.21 7.19
CA ASN A 627 -12.72 1.62 5.83
C ASN A 627 -12.65 0.38 4.92
N ALA A 628 -13.71 0.14 4.15
CA ALA A 628 -13.80 -0.94 3.18
C ALA A 628 -13.80 -0.42 1.73
N ALA A 629 -13.32 0.80 1.48
CA ALA A 629 -13.32 1.40 0.14
C ALA A 629 -12.56 0.57 -0.92
N ALA A 630 -11.53 -0.17 -0.50
CA ALA A 630 -10.77 -1.06 -1.39
C ALA A 630 -11.42 -2.44 -1.60
N VAL A 631 -12.56 -2.74 -0.96
CA VAL A 631 -13.27 -4.00 -1.15
C VAL A 631 -14.13 -3.90 -2.42
N SER A 632 -13.80 -4.73 -3.41
CA SER A 632 -14.41 -4.69 -4.75
C SER A 632 -15.76 -5.43 -4.87
N LYS A 633 -16.27 -5.94 -3.74
CA LYS A 633 -17.45 -6.81 -3.64
C LYS A 633 -18.42 -6.20 -2.64
N ASP A 634 -19.69 -6.57 -2.79
CA ASP A 634 -20.78 -6.19 -1.88
C ASP A 634 -20.38 -6.40 -0.40
N VAL A 635 -20.47 -5.33 0.36
CA VAL A 635 -20.21 -5.26 1.80
C VAL A 635 -21.54 -5.20 2.52
N VAL A 636 -21.76 -6.13 3.43
CA VAL A 636 -22.87 -6.07 4.38
C VAL A 636 -22.29 -5.87 5.77
N VAL A 637 -22.60 -4.73 6.37
CA VAL A 637 -22.06 -4.31 7.66
C VAL A 637 -23.15 -3.71 8.54
N SER A 638 -23.16 -4.11 9.81
CA SER A 638 -23.93 -3.47 10.86
C SER A 638 -22.98 -3.04 11.96
N LEU A 639 -23.01 -1.76 12.32
CA LEU A 639 -22.20 -1.17 13.40
C LEU A 639 -22.68 -1.57 14.80
N VAL A 640 -23.73 -2.41 14.89
CA VAL A 640 -24.22 -2.94 16.17
C VAL A 640 -23.25 -4.02 16.67
N GLY A 641 -22.77 -3.87 17.90
CA GLY A 641 -21.86 -4.84 18.52
C GLY A 641 -22.41 -6.27 18.50
N GLY A 642 -21.54 -7.23 18.15
CA GLY A 642 -21.87 -8.65 18.00
C GLY A 642 -22.35 -9.07 16.61
N GLN A 643 -22.51 -8.13 15.66
CA GLN A 643 -22.94 -8.45 14.30
C GLN A 643 -21.78 -8.87 13.41
N ALA A 644 -22.09 -9.76 12.47
CA ALA A 644 -21.14 -10.23 11.47
C ALA A 644 -21.15 -9.30 10.25
N THR A 645 -19.95 -9.00 9.76
CA THR A 645 -19.74 -8.33 8.47
C THR A 645 -19.44 -9.36 7.40
N SER A 646 -19.89 -9.14 6.16
CA SER A 646 -19.56 -9.99 5.01
C SER A 646 -19.07 -9.21 3.82
N PHE A 647 -18.15 -9.81 3.06
CA PHE A 647 -17.68 -9.30 1.76
C PHE A 647 -18.02 -10.33 0.68
N GLY A 648 -18.75 -9.93 -0.36
CA GLY A 648 -19.24 -10.81 -1.42
C GLY A 648 -20.04 -12.01 -0.90
N GLY A 649 -20.82 -11.81 0.18
CA GLY A 649 -21.61 -12.85 0.86
C GLY A 649 -20.83 -13.81 1.75
N ASN A 650 -19.49 -13.70 1.81
CA ASN A 650 -18.66 -14.51 2.72
C ASN A 650 -18.45 -13.76 4.04
N LYS A 651 -18.63 -14.45 5.18
CA LYS A 651 -18.38 -13.87 6.50
C LYS A 651 -16.91 -13.41 6.62
N ALA A 652 -16.72 -12.10 6.75
CA ALA A 652 -15.43 -11.46 6.91
C ALA A 652 -15.01 -11.49 8.39
N PHE A 653 -15.61 -10.62 9.20
CA PHE A 653 -15.32 -10.48 10.61
C PHE A 653 -16.61 -10.31 11.43
N THR A 654 -16.48 -10.23 12.75
CA THR A 654 -17.56 -9.90 13.69
C THR A 654 -17.13 -8.69 14.50
N ILE A 655 -17.99 -7.68 14.62
CA ILE A 655 -17.76 -6.57 15.54
C ILE A 655 -17.96 -7.12 16.95
N ASP A 656 -17.00 -6.94 17.83
CA ASP A 656 -17.10 -7.38 19.23
C ASP A 656 -18.28 -6.66 19.91
N ARG A 657 -18.91 -7.31 20.89
CA ARG A 657 -20.06 -6.72 21.60
C ARG A 657 -19.68 -5.50 22.43
N ALA A 658 -18.42 -5.44 22.87
CA ALA A 658 -17.89 -4.29 23.59
C ALA A 658 -17.37 -3.20 22.65
N ALA A 659 -17.28 -3.47 21.34
CA ALA A 659 -16.79 -2.50 20.37
C ALA A 659 -17.79 -1.38 20.10
N LEU A 660 -17.28 -0.16 20.02
CA LEU A 660 -18.02 1.02 19.61
C LEU A 660 -17.37 1.51 18.32
N ILE A 661 -18.12 1.46 17.21
CA ILE A 661 -17.70 1.95 15.91
C ILE A 661 -18.78 2.89 15.42
N GLU A 662 -18.44 4.13 15.12
CA GLU A 662 -19.41 5.16 14.73
C GLU A 662 -19.56 5.27 13.23
N ASN A 663 -18.54 4.91 12.44
CA ASN A 663 -18.53 5.26 11.03
C ASN A 663 -18.11 4.10 10.14
N VAL A 664 -18.61 4.10 8.90
CA VAL A 664 -18.19 3.17 7.86
C VAL A 664 -18.23 3.80 6.49
N VAL A 665 -17.23 3.45 5.67
CA VAL A 665 -17.19 3.72 4.25
C VAL A 665 -16.93 2.43 3.48
N THR A 666 -17.67 2.21 2.40
CA THR A 666 -17.54 1.04 1.51
C THR A 666 -17.15 1.46 0.10
N GLY A 667 -17.34 0.59 -0.90
CA GLY A 667 -16.52 0.54 -2.10
C GLY A 667 -17.30 0.60 -3.42
N ASP A 668 -17.05 -0.38 -4.28
CA ASP A 668 -17.71 -0.51 -5.60
C ASP A 668 -18.88 -1.51 -5.61
N GLY A 669 -19.22 -2.10 -4.46
CA GLY A 669 -20.22 -3.16 -4.35
C GLY A 669 -21.63 -2.60 -4.17
N ASP A 670 -22.65 -3.46 -4.33
CA ASP A 670 -24.00 -3.09 -3.92
C ASP A 670 -24.12 -3.33 -2.40
N ASP A 671 -23.81 -2.30 -1.61
CA ASP A 671 -23.51 -2.40 -0.20
C ASP A 671 -24.74 -2.25 0.70
N VAL A 672 -24.71 -2.83 1.89
CA VAL A 672 -25.75 -2.72 2.92
C VAL A 672 -25.13 -2.23 4.22
N LEU A 673 -25.43 -0.98 4.59
CA LEU A 673 -24.87 -0.30 5.74
C LEU A 673 -25.97 -0.05 6.79
N ILE A 674 -25.74 -0.53 8.01
CA ILE A 674 -26.65 -0.33 9.14
C ILE A 674 -25.87 0.31 10.30
N GLY A 675 -26.25 1.52 10.70
CA GLY A 675 -25.70 2.16 11.89
C GLY A 675 -26.19 1.55 13.20
N ASN A 676 -25.74 2.10 14.32
CA ASN A 676 -26.06 1.66 15.66
C ASN A 676 -26.95 2.68 16.38
N ARG A 677 -26.60 3.09 17.60
CA ARG A 677 -27.35 4.08 18.39
C ARG A 677 -26.64 5.43 18.52
N ALA A 678 -25.39 5.49 18.10
CA ALA A 678 -24.61 6.71 18.07
C ALA A 678 -24.98 7.51 16.81
N GLY A 679 -24.59 8.77 16.75
CA GLY A 679 -24.66 9.50 15.47
C GLY A 679 -23.60 8.92 14.52
N ASN A 680 -24.05 8.21 13.50
CA ASN A 680 -23.20 7.49 12.56
C ASN A 680 -22.94 8.28 11.29
N ARG A 681 -21.82 7.98 10.64
CA ARG A 681 -21.58 8.39 9.25
C ARG A 681 -21.43 7.17 8.37
N LEU A 682 -22.32 7.02 7.39
CA LEU A 682 -22.39 5.87 6.49
C LEU A 682 -22.18 6.35 5.04
N TYR A 683 -21.15 5.83 4.37
CA TYR A 683 -20.80 6.16 2.99
C TYR A 683 -20.79 4.89 2.12
N GLY A 684 -21.74 4.77 1.19
CA GLY A 684 -21.87 3.64 0.23
C GLY A 684 -20.89 3.71 -0.93
N MET A 685 -20.65 4.92 -1.45
CA MET A 685 -19.73 5.26 -2.54
C MET A 685 -20.23 4.88 -3.94
N ARG A 686 -19.97 3.70 -4.46
CA ARG A 686 -20.44 3.30 -5.80
C ARG A 686 -21.20 1.99 -5.69
N GLY A 687 -22.35 1.90 -6.33
CA GLY A 687 -23.21 0.72 -6.28
C GLY A 687 -24.66 1.14 -6.09
N ASP A 688 -25.60 0.20 -6.21
CA ASP A 688 -26.98 0.44 -5.78
C ASP A 688 -27.09 0.09 -4.28
N ASP A 689 -26.80 1.06 -3.39
CA ASP A 689 -26.60 0.80 -1.96
C ASP A 689 -27.87 0.85 -1.11
N VAL A 690 -27.83 0.23 0.08
CA VAL A 690 -28.91 0.31 1.09
C VAL A 690 -28.36 0.82 2.42
N LEU A 691 -28.78 2.02 2.82
CA LEU A 691 -28.32 2.69 4.03
C LEU A 691 -29.46 2.83 5.05
N ASN A 692 -29.19 2.41 6.29
CA ASN A 692 -30.06 2.64 7.45
C ASN A 692 -29.22 3.22 8.59
N GLY A 693 -29.46 4.48 8.96
CA GLY A 693 -28.74 5.14 10.05
C GLY A 693 -28.86 4.45 11.40
N GLY A 694 -29.96 3.73 11.65
CA GLY A 694 -30.21 3.10 12.94
C GLY A 694 -30.96 4.05 13.86
N MET A 695 -30.48 4.23 15.09
CA MET A 695 -30.91 5.31 15.98
C MET A 695 -29.77 6.33 16.08
N GLY A 696 -30.11 7.59 16.36
CA GLY A 696 -29.11 8.64 16.41
C GLY A 696 -29.50 9.75 15.46
N ASP A 697 -28.61 10.73 15.32
CA ASP A 697 -28.72 11.75 14.27
C ASP A 697 -27.61 11.43 13.27
N ASP A 698 -27.96 10.77 12.17
CA ASP A 698 -27.00 10.13 11.28
C ASP A 698 -26.71 10.95 10.01
N MET A 699 -25.54 10.75 9.41
CA MET A 699 -25.16 11.29 8.11
C MET A 699 -25.02 10.15 7.10
N LEU A 700 -25.82 10.19 6.04
CA LEU A 700 -25.92 9.14 5.03
C LEU A 700 -25.48 9.69 3.67
N PHE A 701 -24.55 9.00 3.03
CA PHE A 701 -24.07 9.30 1.68
C PHE A 701 -24.19 8.03 0.83
N GLY A 702 -25.10 8.04 -0.15
CA GLY A 702 -25.28 6.90 -1.05
C GLY A 702 -24.13 6.80 -2.05
N GLY A 703 -23.90 7.89 -2.77
CA GLY A 703 -22.86 8.06 -3.75
C GLY A 703 -23.41 7.94 -5.17
N THR A 704 -22.73 7.18 -6.03
CA THR A 704 -23.20 6.94 -7.40
C THR A 704 -23.96 5.63 -7.48
N GLY A 705 -25.16 5.67 -8.03
CA GLY A 705 -25.98 4.49 -8.22
C GLY A 705 -27.44 4.85 -8.00
N ARG A 706 -28.26 3.88 -7.61
CA ARG A 706 -29.64 4.09 -7.19
C ARG A 706 -29.78 3.61 -5.75
N ASP A 707 -29.62 4.53 -4.83
CA ASP A 707 -29.47 4.19 -3.43
C ASP A 707 -30.81 4.15 -2.71
N ARG A 708 -30.87 3.35 -1.64
CA ARG A 708 -32.05 3.22 -0.80
C ARG A 708 -31.74 3.63 0.64
N PHE A 709 -32.34 4.73 1.06
CA PHE A 709 -32.27 5.21 2.44
C PHE A 709 -33.49 4.72 3.22
N VAL A 710 -33.24 3.92 4.26
CA VAL A 710 -34.28 3.22 5.03
C VAL A 710 -34.40 3.82 6.42
N PHE A 711 -35.60 4.28 6.77
CA PHE A 711 -35.90 4.88 8.06
C PHE A 711 -36.97 4.08 8.83
N ASP A 712 -36.68 3.80 10.10
CA ASP A 712 -37.56 3.15 11.05
C ASP A 712 -38.25 4.17 11.99
N ALA A 713 -39.01 3.67 12.99
CA ALA A 713 -39.72 4.54 13.93
C ALA A 713 -38.82 5.25 14.96
N ARG A 714 -37.51 5.01 14.95
CA ARG A 714 -36.51 5.44 15.93
C ARG A 714 -35.23 6.04 15.27
N SER A 715 -35.21 6.25 13.96
CA SER A 715 -34.14 6.90 13.18
C SER A 715 -33.90 8.39 13.45
N GLY A 716 -34.14 8.87 14.67
CA GLY A 716 -33.81 10.25 15.11
C GLY A 716 -33.89 11.37 14.06
N HIS A 717 -32.85 12.18 13.93
CA HIS A 717 -32.78 13.31 13.00
C HIS A 717 -31.63 13.16 12.01
N ASP A 718 -31.88 12.40 10.94
CA ASP A 718 -30.87 12.04 9.95
C ASP A 718 -30.69 13.10 8.84
N THR A 719 -29.56 13.03 8.15
CA THR A 719 -29.24 13.86 6.98
C THR A 719 -28.74 12.98 5.84
N ILE A 720 -29.39 13.07 4.68
CA ILE A 720 -28.88 12.53 3.42
C ILE A 720 -28.08 13.63 2.72
N LEU A 721 -26.79 13.39 2.50
CA LEU A 721 -25.82 14.37 2.02
C LEU A 721 -25.88 14.59 0.51
N ASP A 722 -26.37 13.61 -0.25
CA ASP A 722 -26.25 13.55 -1.70
C ASP A 722 -27.53 13.09 -2.41
N TRP A 723 -28.70 13.43 -1.85
CA TRP A 723 -30.00 13.04 -2.39
C TRP A 723 -30.16 13.38 -3.89
N SER A 724 -30.16 12.34 -4.73
CA SER A 724 -30.05 12.45 -6.18
C SER A 724 -31.19 11.72 -6.91
N ARG A 725 -31.20 11.78 -8.25
CA ARG A 725 -32.22 11.10 -9.06
C ARG A 725 -31.88 9.62 -9.19
N GLY A 726 -32.86 8.76 -8.91
CA GLY A 726 -32.68 7.31 -8.89
C GLY A 726 -32.78 6.76 -7.47
N ASP A 727 -32.49 7.60 -6.49
CA ASP A 727 -32.55 7.24 -5.08
C ASP A 727 -33.98 7.10 -4.56
N ILE A 728 -34.11 6.28 -3.53
CA ILE A 728 -35.37 5.89 -2.92
C ILE A 728 -35.30 6.09 -1.40
N ILE A 729 -36.31 6.72 -0.84
CA ILE A 729 -36.55 6.75 0.60
C ILE A 729 -37.58 5.68 0.94
N ALA A 730 -37.27 4.81 1.89
CA ALA A 730 -38.16 3.81 2.44
C ALA A 730 -38.48 4.12 3.91
N THR A 731 -39.75 4.24 4.25
CA THR A 731 -40.20 4.59 5.62
C THR A 731 -41.23 3.60 6.15
N VAL A 732 -41.19 3.29 7.44
CA VAL A 732 -42.18 2.37 8.07
C VAL A 732 -43.59 2.99 8.19
N ARG A 733 -43.72 4.30 7.99
CA ARG A 733 -44.97 5.07 8.03
C ARG A 733 -45.03 6.01 6.83
N ALA A 734 -46.21 6.25 6.30
CA ALA A 734 -46.38 7.23 5.22
C ALA A 734 -45.91 8.62 5.67
N LEU A 735 -45.20 9.32 4.79
CA LEU A 735 -44.65 10.65 5.06
C LEU A 735 -45.77 11.67 5.27
N LYS A 736 -45.53 12.58 6.22
CA LYS A 736 -46.48 13.66 6.50
C LYS A 736 -46.52 14.66 5.35
N GLY A 737 -47.72 15.01 4.90
CA GLY A 737 -47.91 16.02 3.85
C GLY A 737 -48.07 15.42 2.44
N GLU A 738 -48.09 14.10 2.32
CA GLU A 738 -48.43 13.40 1.08
C GLU A 738 -49.85 13.77 0.62
N GLY A 739 -49.97 14.21 -0.63
CA GLY A 739 -51.23 14.52 -1.30
C GLY A 739 -52.02 13.25 -1.67
N ALA A 740 -53.29 13.41 -2.05
CA ALA A 740 -54.13 12.29 -2.47
C ALA A 740 -53.65 11.61 -3.77
N ASP A 741 -52.81 12.29 -4.55
CA ASP A 741 -52.13 11.78 -5.74
C ASP A 741 -50.77 11.13 -5.43
N GLY A 742 -50.40 11.04 -4.15
CA GLY A 742 -49.13 10.49 -3.69
C GLY A 742 -47.94 11.45 -3.84
N THR A 743 -48.17 12.71 -4.19
CA THR A 743 -47.09 13.69 -4.31
C THR A 743 -46.76 14.35 -2.96
N LEU A 744 -45.49 14.60 -2.71
CA LEU A 744 -44.99 15.28 -1.50
C LEU A 744 -43.96 16.33 -1.90
N THR A 745 -44.19 17.60 -1.54
CA THR A 745 -43.18 18.65 -1.72
C THR A 745 -42.29 18.75 -0.48
N VAL A 746 -40.98 18.63 -0.68
CA VAL A 746 -39.98 18.81 0.36
C VAL A 746 -40.00 20.26 0.84
N GLY A 747 -40.07 20.47 2.16
CA GLY A 747 -40.17 21.80 2.77
C GLY A 747 -39.00 22.73 2.42
N ALA A 748 -39.16 24.02 2.71
CA ALA A 748 -38.15 25.05 2.40
C ALA A 748 -36.81 24.89 3.15
N ASN A 749 -36.80 24.10 4.22
CA ASN A 749 -35.61 23.69 4.97
C ASN A 749 -35.09 22.30 4.53
N ALA A 750 -35.62 21.76 3.44
CA ALA A 750 -35.35 20.43 2.91
C ALA A 750 -35.62 19.26 3.88
N THR A 751 -36.42 19.46 4.92
CA THR A 751 -36.70 18.44 5.94
C THR A 751 -38.01 17.71 5.67
N LEU A 752 -37.98 16.38 5.80
CA LEU A 752 -39.15 15.50 5.81
C LEU A 752 -39.43 15.01 7.23
N LEU A 753 -40.72 14.85 7.56
CA LEU A 753 -41.16 14.26 8.83
C LEU A 753 -41.53 12.79 8.60
N LEU A 754 -40.77 11.90 9.24
CA LEU A 754 -40.79 10.46 8.98
C LEU A 754 -41.97 9.73 9.64
N ASP A 755 -42.63 10.32 10.65
CA ASP A 755 -43.57 9.61 11.52
C ASP A 755 -45.02 10.13 11.53
N GLY A 756 -45.32 11.20 10.76
CA GLY A 756 -46.65 11.82 10.76
C GLY A 756 -46.94 12.74 11.96
N ALA A 757 -46.05 12.87 12.95
CA ALA A 757 -46.24 13.72 14.14
C ALA A 757 -45.58 15.11 13.96
N ALA A 758 -45.63 15.97 14.98
CA ALA A 758 -45.06 17.34 14.94
C ALA A 758 -43.65 17.45 15.56
N ASN A 759 -43.24 16.47 16.37
CA ASN A 759 -41.95 16.42 17.08
C ASN A 759 -41.27 15.06 16.84
N GLY A 760 -41.45 14.50 15.65
CA GLY A 760 -41.01 13.16 15.29
C GLY A 760 -39.64 13.12 14.63
N ASN A 761 -39.21 11.91 14.26
CA ASN A 761 -37.99 11.70 13.49
C ASN A 761 -38.04 12.48 12.17
N THR A 762 -36.89 12.99 11.74
CA THR A 762 -36.79 13.77 10.50
C THR A 762 -35.66 13.27 9.63
N VAL A 763 -35.78 13.47 8.32
CA VAL A 763 -34.62 13.42 7.43
C VAL A 763 -34.46 14.76 6.74
N LEU A 764 -33.25 15.32 6.77
CA LEU A 764 -32.83 16.43 5.95
C LEU A 764 -32.29 15.90 4.62
N LEU A 765 -32.85 16.37 3.51
CA LEU A 765 -32.34 16.09 2.17
C LEU A 765 -31.47 17.26 1.71
N GLU A 766 -30.15 17.17 1.86
CA GLU A 766 -29.27 18.31 1.61
C GLU A 766 -29.45 18.84 0.17
N GLY A 767 -29.63 20.16 0.04
CA GLY A 767 -29.85 20.81 -1.26
C GLY A 767 -31.22 20.58 -1.93
N ALA A 768 -32.12 19.77 -1.36
CA ALA A 768 -33.37 19.36 -2.03
C ALA A 768 -34.61 20.21 -1.66
N SER A 769 -34.42 21.43 -1.17
CA SER A 769 -35.52 22.33 -0.80
C SER A 769 -36.45 22.58 -2.00
N GLY A 770 -37.75 22.29 -1.83
CA GLY A 770 -38.76 22.46 -2.89
C GLY A 770 -38.81 21.34 -3.92
N ALA A 771 -38.02 20.26 -3.75
CA ALA A 771 -38.17 19.05 -4.55
C ALA A 771 -39.57 18.44 -4.39
N THR A 772 -40.03 17.71 -5.40
CA THR A 772 -41.26 16.91 -5.33
C THR A 772 -40.89 15.44 -5.35
N LEU A 773 -41.45 14.68 -4.42
CA LEU A 773 -41.36 13.23 -4.32
C LEU A 773 -42.70 12.59 -4.71
N GLN A 774 -42.65 11.38 -5.26
CA GLN A 774 -43.82 10.55 -5.56
C GLN A 774 -43.79 9.30 -4.68
N ALA A 775 -44.91 9.01 -4.03
CA ALA A 775 -45.16 7.73 -3.39
C ALA A 775 -45.23 6.63 -4.45
N LEU A 776 -44.38 5.63 -4.33
CA LEU A 776 -44.29 4.46 -5.22
C LEU A 776 -45.18 3.30 -4.74
N GLY A 777 -45.83 3.47 -3.58
CA GLY A 777 -46.68 2.47 -2.94
C GLY A 777 -46.04 1.88 -1.70
N ARG A 778 -46.73 0.88 -1.13
CA ARG A 778 -46.31 0.17 0.08
C ARG A 778 -45.97 -1.27 -0.26
N GLN A 779 -44.77 -1.71 0.11
CA GLN A 779 -44.30 -3.08 -0.07
C GLN A 779 -43.45 -3.50 1.14
N ASP A 780 -43.52 -4.76 1.54
CA ASP A 780 -42.68 -5.35 2.60
C ASP A 780 -42.64 -4.57 3.94
N GLY A 781 -43.74 -3.86 4.23
CA GLY A 781 -43.91 -3.04 5.43
C GLY A 781 -43.56 -1.56 5.27
N TYR A 782 -42.90 -1.17 4.19
CA TYR A 782 -42.38 0.19 3.95
C TYR A 782 -43.17 0.95 2.89
N PHE A 783 -43.27 2.26 3.06
CA PHE A 783 -43.71 3.23 2.06
C PHE A 783 -42.49 3.78 1.35
N TYR A 784 -42.52 3.78 0.02
CA TYR A 784 -41.40 4.18 -0.82
C TYR A 784 -41.65 5.51 -1.52
N TYR A 785 -40.63 6.36 -1.57
CA TYR A 785 -40.68 7.69 -2.17
C TYR A 785 -39.43 7.92 -3.02
N ALA A 786 -39.60 8.52 -4.19
CA ALA A 786 -38.49 8.91 -5.07
C ALA A 786 -38.78 10.26 -5.74
N TYR A 787 -37.77 10.89 -6.33
CA TYR A 787 -37.94 12.13 -7.08
C TYR A 787 -39.00 12.03 -8.18
N VAL A 788 -39.76 13.12 -8.37
CA VAL A 788 -40.62 13.27 -9.55
C VAL A 788 -39.82 13.94 -10.67
N ALA A 789 -39.54 13.19 -11.73
CA ALA A 789 -39.19 13.74 -13.03
C ALA A 789 -40.15 13.17 -14.07
N ASP A 790 -41.25 13.89 -14.35
CA ASP A 790 -42.21 13.55 -15.41
C ASP A 790 -42.58 12.06 -15.51
N ALA A 791 -43.11 11.45 -14.44
CA ALA A 791 -43.90 10.19 -14.31
C ALA A 791 -43.86 9.07 -15.40
N ALA A 792 -42.81 8.95 -16.20
CA ALA A 792 -42.73 8.03 -17.34
C ALA A 792 -41.35 7.39 -17.54
N ALA A 793 -40.30 7.88 -16.85
CA ALA A 793 -39.00 7.21 -16.83
C ALA A 793 -38.93 6.10 -15.75
N ASP A 794 -39.64 6.24 -14.62
CA ASP A 794 -39.68 5.22 -13.55
C ASP A 794 -41.00 4.43 -13.47
N ALA A 795 -42.00 4.78 -14.29
CA ALA A 795 -43.21 3.95 -14.47
C ALA A 795 -42.99 2.76 -15.43
N GLY A 796 -41.74 2.55 -15.88
CA GLY A 796 -41.41 1.66 -17.00
C GLY A 796 -40.44 0.53 -16.69
N ARG A 797 -39.97 0.37 -15.44
CA ARG A 797 -39.39 -0.89 -14.91
C ARG A 797 -39.22 -0.76 -13.40
N VAL A 798 -40.33 -0.76 -12.66
CA VAL A 798 -40.30 -1.57 -11.43
C VAL A 798 -39.91 -2.94 -11.94
N VAL A 799 -38.68 -3.35 -11.67
CA VAL A 799 -38.34 -4.74 -11.91
C VAL A 799 -39.31 -5.50 -11.01
N GLN A 800 -40.28 -6.20 -11.61
CA GLN A 800 -40.76 -7.42 -11.00
C GLN A 800 -39.52 -8.30 -10.86
N GLU A 801 -38.77 -8.16 -9.77
CA GLU A 801 -37.82 -9.19 -9.36
C GLU A 801 -38.61 -10.29 -8.66
N ALA A 802 -39.44 -10.95 -9.46
CA ALA A 802 -39.97 -12.25 -9.13
C ALA A 802 -38.89 -13.28 -9.47
N ALA A 803 -38.48 -14.03 -8.44
CA ALA A 803 -37.60 -15.21 -8.45
C ALA A 803 -36.09 -14.92 -8.61
N GLY A 804 -35.48 -14.32 -7.57
CA GLY A 804 -34.02 -14.29 -7.47
C GLY A 804 -33.44 -13.47 -6.30
N GLN A 805 -34.20 -12.54 -5.73
CA GLN A 805 -33.72 -11.68 -4.64
C GLN A 805 -33.62 -12.44 -3.31
N PRO A 806 -32.51 -12.32 -2.54
CA PRO A 806 -32.58 -12.47 -1.09
C PRO A 806 -33.57 -11.43 -0.57
N GLY A 807 -34.60 -11.89 0.16
CA GLY A 807 -35.79 -11.09 0.43
C GLY A 807 -35.50 -9.77 1.15
N VAL A 808 -35.93 -8.66 0.55
CA VAL A 808 -36.12 -7.38 1.25
C VAL A 808 -37.25 -7.58 2.27
N VAL A 809 -36.88 -7.69 3.54
CA VAL A 809 -37.81 -7.41 4.64
C VAL A 809 -36.99 -6.69 5.69
N ALA A 810 -37.03 -5.36 5.76
CA ALA A 810 -36.31 -4.65 6.81
C ALA A 810 -36.94 -4.82 8.21
N ALA A 811 -38.17 -5.37 8.30
CA ALA A 811 -38.69 -5.98 9.53
C ALA A 811 -38.04 -7.34 9.84
N GLY A 812 -37.43 -7.99 8.84
CA GLY A 812 -36.72 -9.26 8.94
C GLY A 812 -35.20 -9.13 8.94
N LEU A 813 -34.58 -8.00 8.58
CA LEU A 813 -33.12 -7.87 8.58
C LEU A 813 -32.58 -7.88 10.01
N VAL A 814 -33.27 -7.15 10.91
CA VAL A 814 -33.07 -7.22 12.35
C VAL A 814 -33.36 -8.66 12.82
N ASP A 815 -34.57 -9.21 12.65
CA ASP A 815 -34.89 -10.57 13.12
C ASP A 815 -34.03 -11.71 12.50
N GLN A 816 -33.52 -11.55 11.27
CA GLN A 816 -32.60 -12.51 10.61
C GLN A 816 -31.18 -12.38 11.14
N LEU A 817 -30.71 -11.20 11.57
CA LEU A 817 -29.47 -11.02 12.33
C LEU A 817 -29.57 -11.67 13.74
N VAL A 818 -30.75 -11.74 14.36
CA VAL A 818 -30.99 -12.52 15.60
C VAL A 818 -31.11 -14.01 15.31
N ALA A 819 -31.77 -14.40 14.23
CA ALA A 819 -31.89 -15.80 13.83
C ALA A 819 -30.53 -16.39 13.40
N ALA A 820 -29.66 -15.59 12.76
CA ALA A 820 -28.31 -15.98 12.35
C ALA A 820 -27.31 -16.03 13.53
N SER A 821 -27.59 -15.34 14.64
CA SER A 821 -26.81 -15.43 15.89
C SER A 821 -27.31 -16.53 16.85
N GLY A 822 -28.45 -17.18 16.55
CA GLY A 822 -29.05 -18.25 17.32
C GLY A 822 -28.73 -19.65 16.81
N GLY A 823 -27.61 -20.23 17.26
CA GLY A 823 -27.37 -21.66 17.12
C GLY A 823 -28.44 -22.48 17.88
N ALA A 824 -29.34 -23.12 17.12
CA ALA A 824 -30.22 -24.23 17.46
C ALA A 824 -30.71 -24.36 18.92
N ALA A 825 -31.96 -23.96 19.18
CA ALA A 825 -32.78 -24.58 20.22
C ALA A 825 -33.93 -25.34 19.55
N SER A 826 -33.89 -26.67 19.58
CA SER A 826 -35.00 -27.51 19.15
C SER A 826 -35.99 -27.70 20.30
N PHE A 827 -37.29 -27.69 19.97
CA PHE A 827 -38.36 -28.12 20.86
C PHE A 827 -38.37 -29.65 20.94
N ASP A 828 -38.44 -30.23 22.15
CA ASP A 828 -38.82 -31.64 22.31
C ASP A 828 -40.32 -31.78 22.61
N ALA A 829 -40.82 -33.00 22.48
CA ALA A 829 -42.24 -33.34 22.48
C ALA A 829 -42.94 -33.23 23.85
N GLN A 830 -42.36 -32.51 24.81
CA GLN A 830 -42.84 -32.46 26.20
C GLN A 830 -43.46 -31.11 26.62
N GLY A 831 -43.57 -30.15 25.70
CA GLY A 831 -44.59 -29.10 25.80
C GLY A 831 -44.49 -28.16 27.00
N THR A 832 -43.30 -27.87 27.50
CA THR A 832 -43.09 -26.75 28.44
C THR A 832 -42.66 -25.49 27.70
N HIS A 833 -43.57 -24.53 27.63
CA HIS A 833 -43.36 -23.14 27.23
C HIS A 833 -44.01 -22.25 28.30
N THR A 834 -43.31 -21.22 28.80
CA THR A 834 -43.93 -19.97 29.33
C THR A 834 -42.88 -18.95 29.75
N PRO A 835 -43.12 -17.61 29.59
CA PRO A 835 -44.13 -16.95 28.76
C PRO A 835 -43.57 -15.85 27.84
N ALA A 836 -44.21 -15.70 26.67
CA ALA A 836 -44.19 -14.47 25.91
C ALA A 836 -45.13 -13.46 26.58
N ASN A 837 -44.64 -12.25 26.84
CA ASN A 837 -45.40 -11.01 26.91
C ASN A 837 -44.43 -9.88 26.51
N ASP A 838 -44.74 -9.23 25.38
CA ASP A 838 -44.10 -8.04 24.79
C ASP A 838 -42.59 -8.11 24.56
N VAL A 839 -42.20 -8.75 23.46
CA VAL A 839 -40.81 -8.82 22.96
C VAL A 839 -40.62 -8.03 21.67
N GLU A 840 -41.21 -6.82 21.60
CA GLU A 840 -40.79 -5.78 20.62
C GLU A 840 -39.46 -5.11 21.02
N ALA A 841 -38.72 -5.65 21.99
CA ALA A 841 -37.51 -5.05 22.57
C ALA A 841 -36.27 -5.96 22.56
N GLY A 842 -36.33 -7.15 21.94
CA GLY A 842 -35.29 -8.19 22.07
C GLY A 842 -33.92 -7.90 21.46
N PHE A 843 -33.81 -6.86 20.62
CA PHE A 843 -32.55 -6.50 19.96
C PHE A 843 -31.80 -5.33 20.60
N TYR A 844 -32.52 -4.49 21.34
CA TYR A 844 -32.00 -3.21 21.89
C TYR A 844 -31.72 -3.29 23.40
N LEU A 845 -32.07 -4.40 24.05
CA LEU A 845 -31.90 -4.58 25.50
C LEU A 845 -30.43 -4.79 25.93
N TYR A 846 -29.57 -5.33 25.07
CA TYR A 846 -28.14 -5.44 25.40
C TYR A 846 -27.45 -4.07 25.39
N ASP A 847 -27.82 -3.21 24.46
CA ASP A 847 -27.25 -1.86 24.36
C ASP A 847 -27.79 -0.94 25.46
N ALA A 848 -29.08 -1.08 25.82
CA ALA A 848 -29.66 -0.40 26.99
C ALA A 848 -29.03 -0.85 28.33
N MET A 849 -28.51 -2.07 28.43
CA MET A 849 -27.89 -2.58 29.66
C MET A 849 -26.37 -2.31 29.75
N ALA A 850 -25.66 -2.17 28.62
CA ALA A 850 -24.24 -1.83 28.63
C ALA A 850 -23.95 -0.40 29.14
N GLY A 851 -24.86 0.55 28.89
CA GLY A 851 -24.71 1.95 29.32
C GLY A 851 -25.15 2.28 30.76
N SER A 852 -25.72 1.33 31.51
CA SER A 852 -26.26 1.59 32.86
C SER A 852 -25.48 0.99 34.03
N MET A 853 -24.39 0.26 33.79
CA MET A 853 -23.53 -0.26 34.87
C MET A 853 -22.35 0.66 35.19
N SER A 854 -22.64 1.93 35.51
CA SER A 854 -21.76 2.77 36.33
C SER A 854 -22.06 2.65 37.83
N GLY A 855 -22.98 1.74 38.22
CA GLY A 855 -23.25 1.36 39.60
C GLY A 855 -23.16 -0.16 39.77
N GLY A 856 -22.24 -0.63 40.61
CA GLY A 856 -21.97 -2.05 40.80
C GLY A 856 -23.22 -2.88 41.12
N VAL A 857 -23.43 -3.94 40.35
CA VAL A 857 -24.25 -5.08 40.75
C VAL A 857 -23.38 -6.32 40.70
N GLN A 858 -23.00 -6.82 41.88
CA GLN A 858 -22.47 -8.17 42.04
C GLN A 858 -23.58 -9.18 41.72
N LEU A 859 -23.41 -9.96 40.66
CA LEU A 859 -24.14 -11.22 40.50
C LEU A 859 -23.42 -12.28 41.35
N PHE A 860 -24.08 -12.70 42.43
CA PHE A 860 -23.58 -13.75 43.33
C PHE A 860 -23.71 -15.14 42.69
N ALA A 861 -22.59 -15.87 42.77
CA ALA A 861 -22.35 -17.33 42.73
C ALA A 861 -22.82 -18.13 41.51
#